data_AF-A0AAE0FF48-F1
#
_entry.id   AF-A0AAE0FF48-F1
#
_cell.length_a   1.000
_cell.length_b   1.000
_cell.length_c   1.000
_cell.angle_alpha   90.00
_cell.angle_beta   90.00
_cell.angle_gamma   90.00
#
_symmetry.space_group_name_H-M   'P 1'
#
loop_
_entity.id
_entity.type
_entity.pdbx_description
1 polymer ?
#
loop_
_entity_poly.entity_id
_entity_poly.type
_entity_poly.pdbx_seq_one_letter_code
_entity_poly.pdbx_strand_id
1 'polypeptide(L)'
;MVSADAVEDAVMIQSSATAMEEDVVIKKKNGKQKGQKGKKGGALTIIDLQSDTLMMTAKKHWAVAEDKEVTFSSEVVETIYKEELCAGGGEKPAPINRIAVLEISQYLERYLLPNFSAEESSFAHTLSIIHMVNEKFREGVPPWACFHQNQDTFESFFQKVVSLKKDHEFLPFEKITYLHFFIHCFQSLEDEMVRKQVLPLVSLPLWRNLSLGHLQVELKANPQLEKHWRYLERKEKKAAKQAGYTPPAERAETWFIPALLAEFQQVLENAVLEVQEEEGEEAEVQGPAVHDASLLYCERFLEFVIDLLSQLPTRRFVRTLLDDNALVVKCRLSNLYQLSEGRLFGQLTDLFRYYQGFEINDHSGSSLTDEEMQASQSERLQQLQRLAFKHVPKLIDLALQTCGVLEKRGNLTKYLEVLDPEELKLLATRQLRLLSAEDPWADRVDFLTEVVVSSYEKRRSQRQKVNELPLYPTEDVLFDENLVPSITYTGQAVLALPKLNLQFLTINDYLLRNFNLFRLEATYEIREDMLEVLKHISCYLNYEEEEDQLFFKGWARMALPTTTFQITEVGKPNVGEAKPSKVAAEIVIDTGSLRGPIRSEWDALKEHDVIFLMAMQPPEEGYPTPSLKEGANLTQEMITRGCGLQCVRGAEVVEIRDEEGRLMNDFTGKLSPVPL
;
A
#
# COMPACT_ATOMS: atom_id res chain seq x y z
N MET A 1 -11.77 -28.57 0.90
CA MET A 1 -11.19 -28.88 2.22
C MET A 1 -9.70 -28.65 2.07
N VAL A 2 -9.25 -27.45 2.40
CA VAL A 2 -7.83 -27.09 2.41
C VAL A 2 -7.31 -27.51 3.79
N SER A 3 -6.19 -28.23 3.84
CA SER A 3 -5.61 -28.76 5.08
C SER A 3 -5.18 -27.63 6.01
N ALA A 4 -5.29 -27.86 7.31
CA ALA A 4 -4.87 -26.93 8.35
C ALA A 4 -3.39 -26.50 8.21
N ASP A 5 -2.58 -27.39 7.60
CA ASP A 5 -1.15 -27.17 7.36
C ASP A 5 -0.86 -25.95 6.46
N ALA A 6 -1.71 -25.65 5.48
CA ALA A 6 -1.51 -24.48 4.60
C ALA A 6 -1.82 -23.13 5.28
N VAL A 7 -2.52 -23.16 6.41
CA VAL A 7 -2.81 -21.97 7.24
C VAL A 7 -1.70 -21.76 8.27
N GLU A 8 -1.08 -22.84 8.77
CA GLU A 8 0.10 -22.76 9.64
C GLU A 8 1.34 -22.23 8.91
N ASP A 9 1.56 -22.61 7.66
CA ASP A 9 2.68 -22.10 6.87
C ASP A 9 2.55 -20.59 6.58
N ALA A 10 1.33 -20.08 6.36
CA ALA A 10 1.09 -18.66 6.12
C ALA A 10 1.26 -17.78 7.37
N VAL A 11 0.96 -18.33 8.56
CA VAL A 11 1.21 -17.66 9.85
C VAL A 11 2.70 -17.70 10.22
N MET A 12 3.41 -18.77 9.83
CA MET A 12 4.87 -18.88 9.96
C MET A 12 5.65 -17.85 9.12
N ILE A 13 5.09 -17.41 7.99
CA ILE A 13 5.70 -16.38 7.12
C ILE A 13 5.67 -14.98 7.77
N GLN A 14 4.68 -14.67 8.61
CA GLN A 14 4.68 -13.42 9.40
C GLN A 14 5.57 -13.51 10.65
N SER A 15 5.74 -14.71 11.23
CA SER A 15 6.60 -14.91 12.41
C SER A 15 8.08 -15.10 12.09
N SER A 16 8.44 -15.48 10.86
CA SER A 16 9.84 -15.70 10.46
C SER A 16 10.62 -14.40 10.28
N ALA A 17 9.93 -13.30 9.94
CA ALA A 17 10.49 -11.95 10.03
C ALA A 17 10.81 -11.53 11.48
N THR A 18 10.15 -12.13 12.47
CA THR A 18 10.37 -11.87 13.91
C THR A 18 11.37 -12.84 14.54
N ALA A 19 11.53 -14.06 14.01
CA ALA A 19 12.42 -15.07 14.58
C ALA A 19 13.92 -14.87 14.25
N MET A 20 14.26 -14.07 13.23
CA MET A 20 15.66 -13.79 12.88
C MET A 20 16.37 -12.81 13.84
N GLU A 21 15.67 -12.20 14.80
CA GLU A 21 16.29 -11.34 15.81
C GLU A 21 17.01 -12.09 16.95
N GLU A 22 16.73 -13.39 17.15
CA GLU A 22 17.26 -14.11 18.33
C GLU A 22 18.70 -14.65 18.19
N ASP A 23 19.28 -14.74 16.99
CA ASP A 23 20.55 -15.45 16.78
C ASP A 23 21.82 -14.58 16.59
N VAL A 24 21.74 -13.24 16.77
CA VAL A 24 22.90 -12.32 16.60
C VAL A 24 23.46 -11.78 17.93
N VAL A 25 23.05 -12.32 19.08
CA VAL A 25 23.68 -11.99 20.37
C VAL A 25 24.48 -13.19 20.86
N ILE A 26 25.76 -13.27 20.49
CA ILE A 26 26.90 -13.71 21.33
C ILE A 26 28.14 -13.87 20.42
N LYS A 27 29.03 -12.86 20.39
CA LYS A 27 30.51 -13.04 20.34
C LYS A 27 31.31 -11.72 20.47
N LYS A 28 31.81 -11.52 21.69
CA LYS A 28 33.15 -11.04 22.12
C LYS A 28 33.73 -9.67 21.67
N LYS A 29 34.09 -8.94 22.75
CA LYS A 29 35.42 -8.41 23.16
C LYS A 29 35.77 -6.93 22.88
N ASN A 30 35.86 -6.21 24.00
CA ASN A 30 36.88 -5.24 24.42
C ASN A 30 37.59 -4.38 23.36
N GLY A 31 37.17 -3.11 23.30
CA GLY A 31 37.99 -2.00 22.82
C GLY A 31 37.41 -0.68 23.30
N LYS A 32 38.14 0.06 24.15
CA LYS A 32 37.80 1.44 24.56
C LYS A 32 38.03 2.39 23.39
N GLN A 33 37.08 3.26 23.07
CA GLN A 33 37.36 4.68 22.75
C GLN A 33 36.08 5.54 22.66
N LYS A 34 36.25 6.82 23.03
CA LYS A 34 35.27 7.90 23.15
C LYS A 34 34.89 8.51 21.80
N GLY A 35 33.68 9.05 21.68
CA GLY A 35 33.32 10.07 20.69
C GLY A 35 31.81 10.16 20.45
N GLN A 36 31.16 11.19 21.01
CA GLN A 36 29.76 11.54 20.75
C GLN A 36 29.58 12.01 19.30
N LYS A 37 28.69 11.34 18.56
CA LYS A 37 27.93 11.86 17.42
C LYS A 37 26.54 11.22 17.45
N GLY A 38 25.50 12.01 17.22
CA GLY A 38 24.09 11.59 17.28
C GLY A 38 23.82 10.38 16.39
N LYS A 39 23.27 9.32 16.98
CA LYS A 39 22.83 8.13 16.27
C LYS A 39 21.36 8.28 15.91
N LYS A 40 21.07 8.30 14.61
CA LYS A 40 19.74 7.98 14.07
C LYS A 40 19.59 6.45 14.08
N GLY A 41 18.46 5.96 14.60
CA GLY A 41 17.87 4.64 14.31
C GLY A 41 18.71 3.39 14.61
N GLY A 42 19.05 3.12 15.87
CA GLY A 42 19.54 1.80 16.30
C GLY A 42 18.73 1.28 17.48
N ALA A 43 18.56 -0.04 17.58
CA ALA A 43 17.85 -0.72 18.67
C ALA A 43 18.34 -0.27 20.04
N LEU A 44 17.41 0.00 20.97
CA LEU A 44 17.74 0.45 22.33
C LEU A 44 18.52 -0.64 23.09
N THR A 45 19.68 -0.30 23.63
CA THR A 45 20.42 -1.23 24.49
C THR A 45 19.92 -1.15 25.94
N ILE A 46 20.10 -2.24 26.70
CA ILE A 46 19.77 -2.30 28.14
C ILE A 46 20.44 -1.17 28.94
N ILE A 47 21.65 -0.76 28.53
CA ILE A 47 22.40 0.31 29.18
C ILE A 47 21.74 1.67 28.89
N ASP A 48 21.31 1.91 27.65
CA ASP A 48 20.62 3.13 27.27
C ASP A 48 19.29 3.27 28.05
N LEU A 49 18.54 2.16 28.18
CA LEU A 49 17.29 2.10 28.95
C LEU A 49 17.46 2.43 30.44
N GLN A 50 18.57 2.01 31.07
CA GLN A 50 18.81 2.27 32.50
C GLN A 50 19.14 3.73 32.80
N SER A 51 19.74 4.45 31.85
CA SER A 51 20.04 5.88 31.98
C SER A 51 18.95 6.79 31.44
N ASP A 52 17.87 6.23 30.87
CA ASP A 52 16.83 6.98 30.19
C ASP A 52 15.92 7.76 31.17
N THR A 53 15.63 9.02 30.84
CA THR A 53 14.77 9.90 31.63
C THR A 53 13.34 9.38 31.76
N LEU A 54 12.76 8.81 30.69
CA LEU A 54 11.42 8.23 30.73
C LEU A 54 11.38 7.01 31.63
N MET A 55 12.44 6.18 31.63
CA MET A 55 12.50 5.01 32.51
C MET A 55 12.64 5.41 33.99
N MET A 56 13.29 6.53 34.28
CA MET A 56 13.30 7.11 35.63
C MET A 56 11.92 7.62 36.03
N THR A 57 11.22 8.31 35.13
CA THR A 57 9.83 8.75 35.34
C THR A 57 8.91 7.54 35.56
N ALA A 58 9.04 6.48 34.77
CA ALA A 58 8.28 5.25 34.92
C ALA A 58 8.47 4.64 36.31
N LYS A 59 9.72 4.46 36.76
CA LYS A 59 10.03 3.91 38.10
C LYS A 59 9.51 4.75 39.27
N LYS A 60 9.24 6.04 39.02
CA LYS A 60 8.66 6.95 40.01
C LYS A 60 7.13 6.88 40.01
N HIS A 61 6.50 6.66 38.86
CA HIS A 61 5.07 6.90 38.68
C HIS A 61 4.21 5.63 38.45
N TRP A 62 4.70 4.60 37.75
CA TRP A 62 3.88 3.41 37.42
C TRP A 62 4.64 2.08 37.36
N ALA A 63 5.94 2.09 37.04
CA ALA A 63 6.81 0.92 37.09
C ALA A 63 7.37 0.71 38.52
N VAL A 64 6.51 0.82 39.53
CA VAL A 64 6.89 0.76 40.94
C VAL A 64 6.74 -0.68 41.47
N ALA A 65 7.56 -1.07 42.43
CA ALA A 65 7.42 -2.35 43.14
C ALA A 65 6.08 -2.40 43.89
N GLU A 66 5.51 -3.60 44.03
CA GLU A 66 4.11 -3.89 44.43
C GLU A 66 3.65 -3.26 45.77
N ASP A 67 4.55 -2.71 46.59
CA ASP A 67 4.28 -2.17 47.93
C ASP A 67 4.20 -0.63 48.04
N LYS A 68 4.18 0.12 46.92
CA LYS A 68 4.08 1.59 46.95
C LYS A 68 2.84 2.10 46.21
N GLU A 69 1.92 2.69 46.96
CA GLU A 69 0.83 3.49 46.37
C GLU A 69 1.39 4.75 45.71
N VAL A 70 1.10 4.92 44.43
CA VAL A 70 1.43 6.13 43.69
C VAL A 70 0.14 6.79 43.24
N THR A 71 0.00 8.08 43.56
CA THR A 71 -1.14 8.88 43.11
C THR A 71 -0.96 9.28 41.64
N PHE A 72 -2.02 9.12 40.85
CA PHE A 72 -2.06 9.57 39.46
C PHE A 72 -1.85 11.09 39.35
N SER A 73 -1.15 11.51 38.30
CA SER A 73 -0.91 12.93 37.99
C SER A 73 -1.08 13.15 36.49
N SER A 74 -2.10 13.92 36.11
CA SER A 74 -2.36 14.30 34.72
C SER A 74 -1.24 15.16 34.14
N GLU A 75 -0.54 15.94 34.96
CA GLU A 75 0.61 16.75 34.54
C GLU A 75 1.76 15.91 33.98
N VAL A 76 1.96 14.69 34.52
CA VAL A 76 2.97 13.75 33.99
C VAL A 76 2.62 13.32 32.58
N VAL A 77 1.34 13.04 32.31
CA VAL A 77 0.86 12.67 30.97
C VAL A 77 1.02 13.82 30.00
N GLU A 78 0.66 15.04 30.40
CA GLU A 78 0.85 16.26 29.60
C GLU A 78 2.32 16.51 29.28
N THR A 79 3.21 16.29 30.25
CA THR A 79 4.66 16.48 30.08
C THR A 79 5.22 15.45 29.11
N ILE A 80 4.91 14.16 29.29
CA ILE A 80 5.34 13.10 28.38
C ILE A 80 4.83 13.37 26.95
N TYR A 81 3.56 13.75 26.82
CA TYR A 81 2.98 14.06 25.52
C TYR A 81 3.73 15.21 24.82
N LYS A 82 3.95 16.34 25.50
CA LYS A 82 4.57 17.52 24.90
C LYS A 82 6.06 17.35 24.64
N GLU A 83 6.79 16.78 25.60
CA GLU A 83 8.25 16.72 25.56
C GLU A 83 8.77 15.50 24.78
N GLU A 84 8.02 14.39 24.76
CA GLU A 84 8.50 13.11 24.23
C GLU A 84 7.74 12.66 22.98
N LEU A 85 6.40 12.80 22.95
CA LEU A 85 5.57 12.37 21.82
C LEU A 85 5.40 13.45 20.75
N CYS A 86 5.31 14.71 21.14
CA CYS A 86 5.25 15.88 20.25
C CYS A 86 6.66 16.47 19.97
N ALA A 87 7.70 15.69 20.21
CA ALA A 87 9.09 16.11 20.00
C ALA A 87 9.34 16.46 18.53
N GLY A 88 9.46 17.76 18.22
CA GLY A 88 9.62 18.25 16.84
C GLY A 88 8.56 19.25 16.38
N GLY A 89 7.74 19.79 17.28
CA GLY A 89 6.83 20.90 16.96
C GLY A 89 5.57 20.50 16.19
N GLY A 90 5.26 19.21 16.13
CA GLY A 90 4.03 18.69 15.54
C GLY A 90 4.07 18.34 14.05
N GLU A 91 5.16 18.64 13.35
CA GLU A 91 5.31 18.30 11.93
C GLU A 91 5.71 16.84 11.70
N LYS A 92 6.54 16.27 12.60
CA LYS A 92 7.08 14.93 12.43
C LYS A 92 6.37 13.91 13.31
N PRO A 93 6.25 12.64 12.86
CA PRO A 93 5.79 11.55 13.71
C PRO A 93 6.57 11.45 15.02
N ALA A 94 5.89 11.01 16.07
CA ALA A 94 6.49 10.76 17.37
C ALA A 94 7.70 9.80 17.23
N PRO A 95 8.83 10.08 17.89
CA PRO A 95 10.02 9.23 17.74
C PRO A 95 9.78 7.82 18.28
N ILE A 96 9.93 6.79 17.43
CA ILE A 96 9.74 5.36 17.78
C ILE A 96 10.43 5.01 19.10
N ASN A 97 11.69 5.42 19.25
CA ASN A 97 12.50 5.06 20.40
C ASN A 97 11.89 5.54 21.72
N ARG A 98 11.16 6.66 21.73
CA ARG A 98 10.45 7.16 22.92
C ARG A 98 9.18 6.37 23.17
N ILE A 99 8.42 6.06 22.11
CA ILE A 99 7.21 5.23 22.19
C ILE A 99 7.55 3.83 22.73
N ALA A 100 8.61 3.20 22.20
CA ALA A 100 9.07 1.88 22.63
C ALA A 100 9.46 1.86 24.12
N VAL A 101 10.11 2.92 24.62
CA VAL A 101 10.43 3.02 26.07
C VAL A 101 9.16 3.08 26.92
N LEU A 102 8.12 3.80 26.46
CA LEU A 102 6.84 3.87 27.16
C LEU A 102 6.14 2.50 27.17
N GLU A 103 6.15 1.79 26.04
CA GLU A 103 5.59 0.43 25.92
C GLU A 103 6.29 -0.55 26.86
N ILE A 104 7.62 -0.62 26.81
CA ILE A 104 8.45 -1.50 27.68
C ILE A 104 8.17 -1.23 29.17
N SER A 105 7.89 0.03 29.51
CA SER A 105 7.56 0.44 30.87
C SER A 105 6.11 0.16 31.30
N GLN A 106 5.28 -0.42 30.42
CA GLN A 106 3.85 -0.68 30.61
C GLN A 106 3.04 0.59 30.90
N TYR A 107 3.33 1.67 30.16
CA TYR A 107 2.68 2.97 30.35
C TYR A 107 1.15 2.91 30.16
N LEU A 108 0.68 2.11 29.20
CA LEU A 108 -0.76 1.94 28.95
C LEU A 108 -1.46 1.25 30.11
N GLU A 109 -0.99 0.07 30.49
CA GLU A 109 -1.66 -0.82 31.44
C GLU A 109 -1.54 -0.33 32.88
N ARG A 110 -0.43 0.31 33.24
CA ARG A 110 -0.17 0.71 34.62
C ARG A 110 -0.48 2.16 34.92
N TYR A 111 -0.55 3.03 33.91
CA TYR A 111 -0.71 4.48 34.14
C TYR A 111 -1.87 5.10 33.37
N LEU A 112 -1.96 4.90 32.06
CA LEU A 112 -2.96 5.58 31.25
C LEU A 112 -4.36 4.99 31.44
N LEU A 113 -4.53 3.69 31.20
CA LEU A 113 -5.84 3.06 31.14
C LEU A 113 -6.55 3.00 32.50
N PRO A 114 -5.87 2.64 33.62
CA PRO A 114 -6.52 2.63 34.94
C PRO A 114 -7.02 4.00 35.41
N ASN A 115 -6.45 5.09 34.87
CA ASN A 115 -6.77 6.46 35.23
C ASN A 115 -7.54 7.21 34.14
N PHE A 116 -8.06 6.49 33.13
CA PHE A 116 -8.83 7.10 32.05
C PHE A 116 -10.28 7.35 32.49
N SER A 117 -10.79 8.54 32.17
CA SER A 117 -12.20 8.91 32.31
C SER A 117 -12.62 9.76 31.11
N ALA A 118 -13.72 9.42 30.44
CA ALA A 118 -14.17 10.17 29.26
C ALA A 118 -14.48 11.66 29.56
N GLU A 119 -14.86 11.97 30.81
CA GLU A 119 -15.19 13.33 31.24
C GLU A 119 -13.93 14.14 31.60
N GLU A 120 -12.97 13.53 32.30
CA GLU A 120 -11.84 14.24 32.91
C GLU A 120 -10.53 14.12 32.12
N SER A 121 -10.35 13.05 31.33
CA SER A 121 -9.11 12.82 30.59
C SER A 121 -8.90 13.88 29.50
N SER A 122 -7.69 14.43 29.49
CA SER A 122 -7.28 15.45 28.52
C SER A 122 -7.07 14.87 27.12
N PHE A 123 -6.87 15.76 26.15
CA PHE A 123 -6.45 15.40 24.80
C PHE A 123 -5.14 14.60 24.81
N ALA A 124 -4.12 15.06 25.55
CA ALA A 124 -2.83 14.40 25.69
C ALA A 124 -2.98 12.97 26.25
N HIS A 125 -3.85 12.76 27.25
CA HIS A 125 -4.13 11.44 27.81
C HIS A 125 -4.75 10.52 26.77
N THR A 126 -5.79 10.99 26.09
CA THR A 126 -6.51 10.19 25.09
C THR A 126 -5.60 9.81 23.92
N LEU A 127 -4.81 10.75 23.41
CA LEU A 127 -3.89 10.50 22.30
C LEU A 127 -2.67 9.66 22.71
N SER A 128 -2.21 9.76 23.97
CA SER A 128 -1.18 8.86 24.51
C SER A 128 -1.66 7.40 24.56
N ILE A 129 -2.94 7.16 24.89
CA ILE A 129 -3.52 5.81 24.81
C ILE A 129 -3.49 5.32 23.36
N ILE A 130 -3.89 6.17 22.41
CA ILE A 130 -3.83 5.84 20.98
C ILE A 130 -2.41 5.45 20.54
N HIS A 131 -1.39 6.23 20.93
CA HIS A 131 0.01 5.92 20.63
C HIS A 131 0.42 4.54 21.12
N MET A 132 0.05 4.18 22.36
CA MET A 132 0.40 2.87 22.91
C MET A 132 -0.34 1.73 22.21
N VAL A 133 -1.60 1.92 21.80
CA VAL A 133 -2.33 0.92 21.02
C VAL A 133 -1.64 0.70 19.67
N ASN A 134 -1.32 1.78 18.94
CA ASN A 134 -0.63 1.69 17.65
C ASN A 134 0.75 1.00 17.79
N GLU A 135 1.47 1.29 18.87
CA GLU A 135 2.76 0.66 19.16
C GLU A 135 2.62 -0.84 19.37
N LYS A 136 1.58 -1.28 20.11
CA LYS A 136 1.33 -2.71 20.32
C LYS A 136 1.09 -3.46 19.02
N PHE A 137 0.39 -2.85 18.05
CA PHE A 137 0.26 -3.40 16.70
C PHE A 137 1.61 -3.49 15.97
N ARG A 138 2.44 -2.45 16.09
CA ARG A 138 3.77 -2.42 15.47
C ARG A 138 4.69 -3.52 16.00
N GLU A 139 4.64 -3.78 17.30
CA GLU A 139 5.42 -4.82 17.97
C GLU A 139 4.78 -6.23 17.90
N GLY A 140 3.60 -6.36 17.28
CA GLY A 140 2.90 -7.65 17.15
C GLY A 140 2.37 -8.23 18.46
N VAL A 141 2.18 -7.41 19.50
CA VAL A 141 1.64 -7.84 20.81
C VAL A 141 0.13 -7.58 20.90
N PRO A 142 -0.65 -8.37 21.67
CA PRO A 142 -2.11 -8.22 21.73
C PRO A 142 -2.57 -6.81 22.18
N PRO A 143 -3.12 -5.98 21.28
CA PRO A 143 -3.35 -4.56 21.57
C PRO A 143 -4.62 -4.31 22.39
N TRP A 144 -5.62 -5.19 22.26
CA TRP A 144 -6.94 -5.04 22.90
C TRP A 144 -7.05 -5.73 24.25
N ALA A 145 -6.07 -6.56 24.63
CA ALA A 145 -6.14 -7.42 25.81
C ALA A 145 -6.39 -6.64 27.12
N CYS A 146 -5.83 -5.44 27.24
CA CYS A 146 -6.01 -4.58 28.42
C CYS A 146 -7.43 -4.03 28.57
N PHE A 147 -8.19 -3.92 27.47
CA PHE A 147 -9.55 -3.40 27.47
C PHE A 147 -10.62 -4.47 27.76
N HIS A 148 -10.31 -5.75 27.53
CA HIS A 148 -11.28 -6.85 27.74
C HIS A 148 -11.74 -6.99 29.20
N GLN A 149 -10.92 -6.55 30.15
CA GLN A 149 -11.27 -6.56 31.57
C GLN A 149 -12.35 -5.53 31.92
N ASN A 150 -12.50 -4.46 31.11
CA ASN A 150 -13.49 -3.41 31.32
C ASN A 150 -13.96 -2.83 29.97
N GLN A 151 -14.92 -3.52 29.34
CA GLN A 151 -15.44 -3.14 28.01
C GLN A 151 -16.15 -1.78 28.02
N ASP A 152 -16.76 -1.38 29.14
CA ASP A 152 -17.42 -0.07 29.28
C ASP A 152 -16.39 1.08 29.21
N THR A 153 -15.18 0.86 29.73
CA THR A 153 -14.06 1.80 29.56
C THR A 153 -13.67 1.95 28.10
N PHE A 154 -13.67 0.87 27.31
CA PHE A 154 -13.38 0.97 25.88
C PHE A 154 -14.47 1.73 25.11
N GLU A 155 -15.75 1.47 25.39
CA GLU A 155 -16.84 2.20 24.74
C GLU A 155 -16.74 3.71 24.99
N SER A 156 -16.56 4.11 26.26
CA SER A 156 -16.42 5.52 26.63
C SER A 156 -15.13 6.14 26.07
N PHE A 157 -14.02 5.39 26.02
CA PHE A 157 -12.78 5.79 25.36
C PHE A 157 -12.99 6.01 23.86
N PHE A 158 -13.60 5.05 23.16
CA PHE A 158 -13.83 5.14 21.72
C PHE A 158 -14.73 6.31 21.36
N GLN A 159 -15.80 6.55 22.13
CA GLN A 159 -16.66 7.73 21.95
C GLN A 159 -15.89 9.04 22.12
N LYS A 160 -15.00 9.13 23.12
CA LYS A 160 -14.10 10.28 23.31
C LYS A 160 -13.15 10.44 22.12
N VAL A 161 -12.53 9.37 21.63
CA VAL A 161 -11.64 9.39 20.46
C VAL A 161 -12.37 9.89 19.22
N VAL A 162 -13.59 9.41 18.97
CA VAL A 162 -14.41 9.91 17.86
C VAL A 162 -14.70 11.41 18.04
N SER A 163 -15.06 11.86 19.25
CA SER A 163 -15.38 13.28 19.50
C SER A 163 -14.20 14.23 19.30
N LEU A 164 -12.96 13.75 19.52
CA LEU A 164 -11.75 14.58 19.33
C LEU A 164 -11.72 15.25 17.95
N LYS A 165 -12.24 14.59 16.90
CA LYS A 165 -12.28 15.16 15.54
C LYS A 165 -13.08 16.46 15.42
N LYS A 166 -14.05 16.67 16.32
CA LYS A 166 -14.83 17.92 16.41
C LYS A 166 -14.26 18.88 17.45
N ASP A 167 -13.74 18.33 18.54
CA ASP A 167 -13.38 19.10 19.72
C ASP A 167 -11.95 19.66 19.67
N HIS A 168 -11.11 19.15 18.76
CA HIS A 168 -9.69 19.52 18.66
C HIS A 168 -9.21 19.69 17.21
N GLU A 169 -8.35 20.68 17.01
CA GLU A 169 -7.61 20.86 15.77
C GLU A 169 -6.29 20.13 15.85
N PHE A 170 -6.11 19.13 14.99
CA PHE A 170 -4.97 18.22 15.03
C PHE A 170 -3.76 18.82 14.32
N LEU A 171 -2.59 18.71 14.96
CA LEU A 171 -1.29 18.87 14.32
C LEU A 171 -1.07 17.75 13.28
N PRO A 172 -0.21 17.94 12.26
CA PRO A 172 0.02 16.95 11.21
C PRO A 172 0.29 15.52 11.71
N PHE A 173 1.18 15.36 12.70
CA PHE A 173 1.48 14.04 13.25
C PHE A 173 0.32 13.42 14.04
N GLU A 174 -0.50 14.25 14.67
CA GLU A 174 -1.67 13.79 15.44
C GLU A 174 -2.73 13.26 14.47
N LYS A 175 -2.92 13.90 13.31
CA LYS A 175 -3.79 13.41 12.24
C LYS A 175 -3.37 12.01 11.77
N ILE A 176 -2.07 11.80 11.56
CA ILE A 176 -1.50 10.50 11.15
C ILE A 176 -1.73 9.45 12.24
N THR A 177 -1.41 9.79 13.48
CA THR A 177 -1.55 8.90 14.66
C THR A 177 -3.01 8.49 14.88
N TYR A 178 -3.92 9.46 14.79
CA TYR A 178 -5.36 9.27 14.90
C TYR A 178 -5.88 8.34 13.80
N LEU A 179 -5.49 8.59 12.56
CA LEU A 179 -5.91 7.77 11.43
C LEU A 179 -5.39 6.32 11.54
N HIS A 180 -4.14 6.15 11.96
CA HIS A 180 -3.53 4.83 12.16
C HIS A 180 -4.27 3.99 13.21
N PHE A 181 -4.79 4.63 14.27
CA PHE A 181 -5.66 3.95 15.24
C PHE A 181 -6.94 3.41 14.61
N PHE A 182 -7.61 4.19 13.78
CA PHE A 182 -8.81 3.72 13.09
C PHE A 182 -8.50 2.63 12.08
N ILE A 183 -7.36 2.69 11.39
CA ILE A 183 -6.87 1.60 10.54
C ILE A 183 -6.83 0.29 11.35
N HIS A 184 -6.20 0.31 12.52
CA HIS A 184 -6.16 -0.84 13.42
C HIS A 184 -7.55 -1.28 13.92
N CYS A 185 -8.41 -0.35 14.31
CA CYS A 185 -9.77 -0.71 14.74
C CYS A 185 -10.59 -1.39 13.64
N PHE A 186 -10.47 -0.95 12.38
CA PHE A 186 -11.14 -1.58 11.24
C PHE A 186 -10.44 -2.85 10.74
N GLN A 187 -9.18 -3.08 11.12
CA GLN A 187 -8.51 -4.37 10.93
C GLN A 187 -8.90 -5.40 11.98
N SER A 188 -9.35 -4.97 13.17
CA SER A 188 -9.72 -5.87 14.27
C SER A 188 -11.22 -6.16 14.36
N LEU A 189 -11.87 -6.45 13.24
CA LEU A 189 -13.31 -6.75 13.23
C LEU A 189 -13.65 -8.09 13.90
N GLU A 190 -12.69 -8.97 14.13
CA GLU A 190 -12.87 -10.20 14.90
C GLU A 190 -13.17 -9.95 16.37
N ASP A 191 -12.59 -8.89 16.93
CA ASP A 191 -12.84 -8.47 18.30
C ASP A 191 -14.24 -7.87 18.42
N GLU A 192 -15.10 -8.51 19.22
CA GLU A 192 -16.49 -8.07 19.38
C GLU A 192 -16.61 -6.68 20.00
N MET A 193 -15.72 -6.32 20.93
CA MET A 193 -15.73 -5.04 21.61
C MET A 193 -15.41 -3.91 20.62
N VAL A 194 -14.40 -4.10 19.77
CA VAL A 194 -14.03 -3.15 18.72
C VAL A 194 -15.08 -3.10 17.61
N ARG A 195 -15.51 -4.26 17.11
CA ARG A 195 -16.50 -4.39 16.02
C ARG A 195 -17.81 -3.65 16.31
N LYS A 196 -18.31 -3.70 17.55
CA LYS A 196 -19.54 -3.02 17.97
C LYS A 196 -19.46 -1.49 17.83
N GLN A 197 -18.27 -0.92 17.99
CA GLN A 197 -18.04 0.52 17.95
C GLN A 197 -17.77 1.03 16.53
N VAL A 198 -17.02 0.27 15.71
CA VAL A 198 -16.59 0.74 14.37
C VAL A 198 -17.61 0.49 13.25
N LEU A 199 -18.36 -0.61 13.27
CA LEU A 199 -19.33 -0.92 12.21
C LEU A 199 -20.46 0.11 12.05
N PRO A 200 -20.98 0.74 13.12
CA PRO A 200 -21.92 1.84 13.00
C PRO A 200 -21.41 3.01 12.13
N LEU A 201 -20.10 3.29 12.14
CA LEU A 201 -19.47 4.38 11.40
C LEU A 201 -19.50 4.18 9.87
N VAL A 202 -19.70 2.95 9.42
CA VAL A 202 -19.70 2.54 8.01
C VAL A 202 -21.00 1.87 7.58
N SER A 203 -22.07 2.07 8.34
CA SER A 203 -23.39 1.47 8.11
C SER A 203 -24.28 2.32 7.18
N LEU A 204 -25.48 1.83 6.86
CA LEU A 204 -26.46 2.50 5.99
C LEU A 204 -26.69 4.00 6.29
N PRO A 205 -26.70 4.51 7.54
CA PRO A 205 -26.83 5.95 7.80
C PRO A 205 -25.79 6.83 7.09
N LEU A 206 -24.62 6.29 6.74
CA LEU A 206 -23.58 6.97 5.98
C LEU A 206 -24.09 7.53 4.64
N TRP A 207 -25.05 6.84 4.01
CA TRP A 207 -25.65 7.24 2.73
C TRP A 207 -26.48 8.54 2.80
N ARG A 208 -26.64 9.15 3.97
CA ARG A 208 -27.18 10.51 4.10
C ARG A 208 -26.27 11.56 3.46
N ASN A 209 -25.00 11.23 3.24
CA ASN A 209 -24.02 12.11 2.62
C ASN A 209 -23.87 11.88 1.10
N LEU A 210 -24.64 10.96 0.52
CA LEU A 210 -24.68 10.80 -0.94
C LEU A 210 -25.46 11.95 -1.58
N SER A 211 -25.06 12.30 -2.79
CA SER A 211 -25.88 13.11 -3.67
C SER A 211 -27.27 12.46 -3.84
N LEU A 212 -28.32 13.29 -3.87
CA LEU A 212 -29.70 12.80 -3.98
C LEU A 212 -29.90 11.93 -5.23
N GLY A 213 -29.17 12.23 -6.30
CA GLY A 213 -29.19 11.48 -7.55
C GLY A 213 -28.67 10.06 -7.36
N HIS A 214 -27.50 9.91 -6.74
CA HIS A 214 -26.82 8.64 -6.51
C HIS A 214 -27.58 7.77 -5.51
N LEU A 215 -28.04 8.35 -4.39
CA LEU A 215 -28.88 7.65 -3.42
C LEU A 215 -30.11 7.01 -4.07
N GLN A 216 -30.79 7.73 -4.98
CA GLN A 216 -31.95 7.20 -5.68
C GLN A 216 -31.61 6.04 -6.63
N VAL A 217 -30.46 6.09 -7.30
CA VAL A 217 -30.00 5.02 -8.19
C VAL A 217 -29.74 3.76 -7.37
N GLU A 218 -29.02 3.89 -6.25
CA GLU A 218 -28.63 2.77 -5.39
C GLU A 218 -29.83 2.11 -4.70
N LEU A 219 -30.75 2.91 -4.17
CA LEU A 219 -31.96 2.37 -3.53
C LEU A 219 -32.89 1.68 -4.55
N LYS A 220 -32.98 2.19 -5.78
CA LYS A 220 -33.77 1.53 -6.84
C LYS A 220 -33.14 0.22 -7.31
N ALA A 221 -31.81 0.16 -7.39
CA ALA A 221 -31.09 -1.06 -7.68
C ALA A 221 -31.27 -2.13 -6.58
N ASN A 222 -31.54 -1.70 -5.34
CA ASN A 222 -31.64 -2.57 -4.18
C ASN A 222 -32.97 -2.39 -3.40
N PRO A 223 -34.08 -3.02 -3.85
CA PRO A 223 -35.41 -2.82 -3.25
C PRO A 223 -35.51 -3.16 -1.76
N GLN A 224 -34.69 -4.08 -1.27
CA GLN A 224 -34.64 -4.39 0.17
C GLN A 224 -34.03 -3.23 0.97
N LEU A 225 -32.96 -2.60 0.47
CA LEU A 225 -32.36 -1.43 1.11
C LEU A 225 -33.30 -0.23 1.06
N GLU A 226 -34.05 -0.05 -0.03
CA GLU A 226 -35.08 0.99 -0.09
C GLU A 226 -36.11 0.88 1.04
N LYS A 227 -36.56 -0.35 1.36
CA LYS A 227 -37.47 -0.59 2.49
C LYS A 227 -36.82 -0.21 3.83
N HIS A 228 -35.57 -0.59 4.05
CA HIS A 228 -34.83 -0.27 5.27
C HIS A 228 -34.59 1.24 5.40
N TRP A 229 -34.19 1.90 4.32
CA TRP A 229 -34.02 3.34 4.26
C TRP A 229 -35.30 4.09 4.61
N ARG A 230 -36.43 3.71 4.00
CA ARG A 230 -37.74 4.30 4.33
C ARG A 230 -38.14 4.05 5.80
N TYR A 231 -37.79 2.91 6.37
CA TYR A 231 -38.00 2.64 7.79
C TYR A 231 -37.15 3.55 8.68
N LEU A 232 -35.84 3.68 8.39
CA LEU A 232 -34.93 4.60 9.08
C LEU A 232 -35.46 6.03 9.05
N GLU A 233 -35.86 6.52 7.87
CA GLU A 233 -36.44 7.86 7.71
C GLU A 233 -37.72 8.08 8.54
N ARG A 234 -38.58 7.06 8.63
CA ARG A 234 -39.79 7.13 9.47
C ARG A 234 -39.45 7.13 10.96
N LYS A 235 -38.47 6.33 11.38
CA LYS A 235 -37.98 6.29 12.77
C LYS A 235 -37.39 7.65 13.14
N GLU A 236 -36.61 8.24 12.24
CA GLU A 236 -35.99 9.55 12.42
C GLU A 236 -37.04 10.66 12.62
N LYS A 237 -38.06 10.71 11.76
CA LYS A 237 -39.17 11.68 11.88
C LYS A 237 -39.97 11.54 13.19
N LYS A 238 -39.97 10.36 13.80
CA LYS A 238 -40.60 10.14 15.12
C LYS A 238 -39.68 10.57 16.25
N ALA A 239 -38.39 10.21 16.17
CA ALA A 239 -37.37 10.58 17.16
C ALA A 239 -37.19 12.11 17.22
N ALA A 240 -37.26 12.80 16.09
CA ALA A 240 -37.18 14.27 15.99
C ALA A 240 -38.22 15.04 16.82
N LYS A 241 -39.26 14.36 17.31
CA LYS A 241 -40.31 14.95 18.17
C LYS A 241 -40.05 14.73 19.67
N GLN A 242 -39.01 14.00 20.04
CA GLN A 242 -38.69 13.65 21.43
C GLN A 242 -37.67 14.65 22.00
N ALA A 243 -37.76 14.91 23.31
CA ALA A 243 -36.74 15.70 24.01
C ALA A 243 -35.41 14.92 24.06
N GLY A 244 -34.28 15.62 23.90
CA GLY A 244 -32.95 15.00 23.84
C GLY A 244 -32.61 14.36 22.49
N TYR A 245 -33.34 14.71 21.43
CA TYR A 245 -33.05 14.23 20.07
C TYR A 245 -31.76 14.85 19.51
N THR A 246 -30.83 13.99 19.11
CA THR A 246 -29.64 14.37 18.34
C THR A 246 -29.90 14.16 16.85
N PRO A 247 -29.83 15.21 16.00
CA PRO A 247 -29.97 15.06 14.55
C PRO A 247 -28.97 14.08 13.95
N PRO A 248 -29.29 13.37 12.85
CA PRO A 248 -28.38 12.42 12.22
C PRO A 248 -27.02 13.03 11.89
N ALA A 249 -27.00 14.28 11.38
CA ALA A 249 -25.78 15.00 11.01
C ALA A 249 -24.79 15.20 12.18
N GLU A 250 -25.27 15.15 13.42
CA GLU A 250 -24.43 15.27 14.62
C GLU A 250 -23.90 13.92 15.11
N ARG A 251 -24.49 12.79 14.65
CA ARG A 251 -24.11 11.42 15.02
C ARG A 251 -22.93 10.91 14.19
N ALA A 252 -21.98 10.25 14.84
CA ALA A 252 -20.74 9.77 14.22
C ALA A 252 -20.96 8.85 13.00
N GLU A 253 -22.03 8.05 13.03
CA GLU A 253 -22.48 7.19 11.92
C GLU A 253 -22.75 7.93 10.60
N THR A 254 -22.87 9.26 10.62
CA THR A 254 -23.05 10.07 9.41
C THR A 254 -21.85 10.97 9.12
N TRP A 255 -21.26 11.64 10.10
CA TRP A 255 -20.27 12.69 9.82
C TRP A 255 -18.82 12.19 9.84
N PHE A 256 -18.52 11.07 10.50
CA PHE A 256 -17.14 10.65 10.78
C PHE A 256 -16.33 10.38 9.49
N ILE A 257 -16.81 9.46 8.65
CA ILE A 257 -16.12 9.12 7.38
C ILE A 257 -16.08 10.34 6.43
N PRO A 258 -17.17 11.10 6.22
CA PRO A 258 -17.10 12.32 5.41
C PRO A 258 -16.14 13.38 5.95
N ALA A 259 -15.99 13.51 7.28
CA ALA A 259 -15.04 14.45 7.87
C ALA A 259 -13.58 14.05 7.59
N LEU A 260 -13.26 12.76 7.67
CA LEU A 260 -11.94 12.26 7.26
C LEU A 260 -11.70 12.45 5.76
N LEU A 261 -12.73 12.22 4.94
CA LEU A 261 -12.66 12.41 3.49
C LEU A 261 -12.44 13.89 3.10
N ALA A 262 -13.11 14.82 3.78
CA ALA A 262 -12.92 16.25 3.57
C ALA A 262 -11.52 16.70 4.01
N GLU A 263 -11.02 16.22 5.15
CA GLU A 263 -9.64 16.48 5.58
C GLU A 263 -8.62 15.95 4.58
N PHE A 264 -8.80 14.72 4.08
CA PHE A 264 -7.92 14.16 3.05
C PHE A 264 -7.88 15.01 1.79
N GLN A 265 -9.04 15.44 1.28
CA GLN A 265 -9.06 16.32 0.10
C GLN A 265 -8.31 17.62 0.35
N GLN A 266 -8.50 18.24 1.52
CA GLN A 266 -7.77 19.44 1.89
C GLN A 266 -6.25 19.20 2.01
N VAL A 267 -5.82 18.09 2.63
CA VAL A 267 -4.39 17.75 2.76
C VAL A 267 -3.78 17.45 1.39
N LEU A 268 -4.49 16.72 0.53
CA LEU A 268 -4.05 16.36 -0.83
C LEU A 268 -3.84 17.60 -1.71
N GLU A 269 -4.76 18.56 -1.65
CA GLU A 269 -4.65 19.83 -2.40
C GLU A 269 -3.46 20.67 -1.96
N ASN A 270 -3.08 20.60 -0.67
CA ASN A 270 -1.97 21.36 -0.08
C ASN A 270 -0.68 20.53 0.10
N ALA A 271 -0.60 19.31 -0.42
CA ALA A 271 0.52 18.42 -0.20
C ALA A 271 1.79 18.82 -0.98
N VAL A 272 1.60 19.51 -2.11
CA VAL A 272 2.68 19.98 -2.99
C VAL A 272 2.81 21.49 -2.82
N LEU A 273 4.01 21.95 -2.47
CA LEU A 273 4.32 23.35 -2.29
C LEU A 273 4.62 23.99 -3.65
N GLU A 274 4.02 25.15 -3.93
CA GLU A 274 4.31 25.91 -5.14
C GLU A 274 5.77 26.43 -5.13
N VAL A 275 6.37 26.50 -6.31
CA VAL A 275 7.73 27.04 -6.52
C VAL A 275 7.74 28.51 -6.11
N GLN A 276 8.55 28.87 -5.12
CA GLN A 276 8.87 30.27 -4.86
C GLN A 276 9.95 30.68 -5.88
N GLU A 277 9.59 31.52 -6.84
CA GLU A 277 10.58 32.21 -7.68
C GLU A 277 11.35 33.19 -6.78
N GLU A 278 12.53 32.80 -6.29
CA GLU A 278 13.45 33.75 -5.67
C GLU A 278 14.02 34.67 -6.77
N GLU A 279 13.68 35.96 -6.74
CA GLU A 279 14.28 36.97 -7.63
C GLU A 279 15.78 37.14 -7.29
N GLY A 280 16.66 36.49 -8.04
CA GLY A 280 18.12 36.65 -7.92
C GLY A 280 18.91 35.94 -9.04
N GLU A 281 20.06 36.50 -9.43
CA GLU A 281 20.89 36.05 -10.57
C GLU A 281 21.56 34.67 -10.38
N GLU A 282 21.38 34.00 -9.23
CA GLU A 282 21.87 32.65 -8.93
C GLU A 282 20.77 31.73 -8.35
N ALA A 283 19.54 31.84 -8.84
CA ALA A 283 18.44 30.96 -8.40
C ALA A 283 18.59 29.54 -8.97
N GLU A 284 18.98 28.57 -8.14
CA GLU A 284 18.71 27.16 -8.41
C GLU A 284 17.19 26.97 -8.46
N VAL A 285 16.65 26.55 -9.60
CA VAL A 285 15.23 26.18 -9.72
C VAL A 285 15.01 24.92 -8.88
N GLN A 286 14.63 25.11 -7.61
CA GLN A 286 14.16 24.01 -6.78
C GLN A 286 12.80 23.57 -7.32
N GLY A 287 12.70 22.29 -7.70
CA GLY A 287 11.45 21.69 -8.16
C GLY A 287 10.36 21.73 -7.08
N PRO A 288 9.11 21.37 -7.42
CA PRO A 288 8.01 21.32 -6.46
C PRO A 288 8.38 20.43 -5.26
N ALA A 289 8.36 20.99 -4.05
CA ALA A 289 8.65 20.25 -2.83
C ALA A 289 7.36 19.64 -2.25
N VAL A 290 7.45 18.41 -1.74
CA VAL A 290 6.34 17.73 -1.08
C VAL A 290 6.45 17.88 0.43
N HIS A 291 5.35 18.22 1.10
CA HIS A 291 5.32 18.26 2.56
C HIS A 291 5.22 16.84 3.15
N ASP A 292 6.30 16.35 3.78
CA ASP A 292 6.44 14.97 4.29
C ASP A 292 5.22 14.48 5.09
N ALA A 293 4.72 15.30 6.02
CA ALA A 293 3.58 14.89 6.85
C ALA A 293 2.26 14.85 6.06
N SER A 294 2.12 15.69 5.05
CA SER A 294 0.96 15.67 4.15
C SER A 294 0.99 14.43 3.26
N LEU A 295 2.16 14.08 2.75
CA LEU A 295 2.40 12.85 1.99
C LEU A 295 2.04 11.61 2.84
N LEU A 296 2.65 11.48 4.01
CA LEU A 296 2.40 10.33 4.89
C LEU A 296 0.93 10.24 5.33
N TYR A 297 0.28 11.38 5.60
CA TYR A 297 -1.15 11.39 5.87
C TYR A 297 -1.98 10.88 4.67
N CYS A 298 -1.66 11.33 3.46
CA CYS A 298 -2.35 10.89 2.24
C CYS A 298 -2.17 9.39 2.00
N GLU A 299 -0.96 8.86 2.21
CA GLU A 299 -0.66 7.43 2.11
C GLU A 299 -1.45 6.61 3.14
N ARG A 300 -1.45 7.05 4.41
CA ARG A 300 -2.25 6.42 5.49
C ARG A 300 -3.75 6.49 5.21
N PHE A 301 -4.24 7.56 4.59
CA PHE A 301 -5.63 7.66 4.21
C PHE A 301 -6.01 6.68 3.09
N LEU A 302 -5.14 6.50 2.09
CA LEU A 302 -5.35 5.47 1.08
C LEU A 302 -5.29 4.07 1.68
N GLU A 303 -4.36 3.79 2.60
CA GLU A 303 -4.33 2.54 3.36
C GLU A 303 -5.66 2.29 4.08
N PHE A 304 -6.18 3.29 4.80
CA PHE A 304 -7.46 3.22 5.48
C PHE A 304 -8.62 2.89 4.52
N VAL A 305 -8.70 3.58 3.39
CA VAL A 305 -9.73 3.35 2.39
C VAL A 305 -9.60 1.96 1.75
N ILE A 306 -8.38 1.52 1.44
CA ILE A 306 -8.11 0.18 0.91
C ILE A 306 -8.60 -0.88 1.89
N ASP A 307 -8.25 -0.75 3.17
CA ASP A 307 -8.67 -1.71 4.21
C ASP A 307 -10.19 -1.78 4.32
N LEU A 308 -10.88 -0.63 4.36
CA LEU A 308 -12.35 -0.56 4.37
C LEU A 308 -12.98 -1.24 3.15
N LEU A 309 -12.39 -1.10 1.96
CA LEU A 309 -12.92 -1.70 0.73
C LEU A 309 -12.53 -3.17 0.55
N SER A 310 -11.49 -3.63 1.23
CA SER A 310 -10.95 -4.99 1.13
C SER A 310 -11.69 -6.02 1.99
N GLN A 311 -12.69 -5.57 2.78
CA GLN A 311 -13.51 -6.40 3.65
C GLN A 311 -15.01 -6.12 3.41
N LEU A 312 -15.83 -7.16 3.31
CA LEU A 312 -17.24 -7.02 2.93
C LEU A 312 -18.10 -6.18 3.92
N PRO A 313 -17.95 -6.29 5.26
CA PRO A 313 -18.78 -5.54 6.21
C PRO A 313 -18.63 -4.02 6.14
N THR A 314 -17.43 -3.55 5.83
CA THR A 314 -17.06 -2.13 5.76
C THR A 314 -17.25 -1.56 4.35
N ARG A 315 -17.06 -2.39 3.32
CA ARG A 315 -17.13 -1.99 1.90
C ARG A 315 -18.50 -1.46 1.48
N ARG A 316 -19.57 -2.14 1.89
CA ARG A 316 -20.94 -1.98 1.37
C ARG A 316 -21.41 -0.54 1.15
N PHE A 317 -21.27 0.29 2.17
CA PHE A 317 -21.78 1.64 2.13
C PHE A 317 -20.67 2.67 1.85
N VAL A 318 -19.44 2.35 2.23
CA VAL A 318 -18.25 3.19 1.98
C VAL A 318 -17.93 3.27 0.50
N ARG A 319 -17.96 2.16 -0.24
CA ARG A 319 -17.64 2.12 -1.67
C ARG A 319 -18.49 3.08 -2.50
N THR A 320 -19.80 3.12 -2.23
CA THR A 320 -20.73 4.06 -2.88
C THR A 320 -20.43 5.51 -2.52
N LEU A 321 -20.08 5.81 -1.26
CA LEU A 321 -19.71 7.16 -0.85
C LEU A 321 -18.45 7.65 -1.58
N LEU A 322 -17.44 6.80 -1.68
CA LEU A 322 -16.18 7.12 -2.37
C LEU A 322 -16.39 7.33 -3.88
N ASP A 323 -17.33 6.58 -4.46
CA ASP A 323 -17.74 6.69 -5.87
C ASP A 323 -18.44 8.03 -6.13
N ASP A 324 -19.39 8.42 -5.28
CA ASP A 324 -20.13 9.69 -5.37
C ASP A 324 -19.23 10.93 -5.22
N ASN A 325 -18.10 10.78 -4.52
CA ASN A 325 -17.07 11.82 -4.36
C ASN A 325 -15.98 11.77 -5.46
N ALA A 326 -16.07 10.79 -6.39
CA ALA A 326 -15.08 10.52 -7.43
C ALA A 326 -13.63 10.47 -6.90
N LEU A 327 -13.43 9.88 -5.72
CA LEU A 327 -12.15 10.00 -5.00
C LEU A 327 -10.96 9.44 -5.79
N VAL A 328 -11.15 8.29 -6.45
CA VAL A 328 -10.09 7.68 -7.30
C VAL A 328 -9.63 8.66 -8.39
N VAL A 329 -10.57 9.40 -8.98
CA VAL A 329 -10.27 10.38 -10.03
C VAL A 329 -9.49 11.56 -9.43
N LYS A 330 -9.93 12.07 -8.27
CA LYS A 330 -9.23 13.16 -7.56
C LYS A 330 -7.78 12.77 -7.23
N CYS A 331 -7.54 11.57 -6.73
CA CYS A 331 -6.18 11.10 -6.45
C CYS A 331 -5.31 11.06 -7.70
N ARG A 332 -5.82 10.51 -8.82
CA ARG A 332 -5.04 10.38 -10.07
C ARG A 332 -4.75 11.71 -10.77
N LEU A 333 -5.61 12.71 -10.58
CA LEU A 333 -5.42 14.06 -11.11
C LEU A 333 -4.66 14.99 -10.15
N SER A 334 -4.33 14.53 -8.94
CA SER A 334 -3.54 15.31 -8.00
C SER A 334 -2.10 15.47 -8.47
N ASN A 335 -1.47 16.59 -8.10
CA ASN A 335 -0.05 16.82 -8.35
C ASN A 335 0.81 15.73 -7.71
N LEU A 336 0.40 15.24 -6.53
CA LEU A 336 1.14 14.22 -5.81
C LEU A 336 1.27 12.91 -6.60
N TYR A 337 0.24 12.50 -7.35
CA TYR A 337 0.30 11.30 -8.19
C TYR A 337 1.31 11.41 -9.35
N GLN A 338 1.66 12.62 -9.77
CA GLN A 338 2.57 12.86 -10.90
C GLN A 338 4.04 13.00 -10.48
N LEU A 339 4.33 13.18 -9.19
CA LEU A 339 5.68 13.39 -8.67
C LEU A 339 6.35 12.05 -8.31
N SER A 340 7.68 12.00 -8.47
CA SER A 340 8.51 10.86 -8.07
C SER A 340 8.43 10.57 -6.56
N GLU A 341 8.36 11.63 -5.76
CA GLU A 341 8.23 11.62 -4.30
C GLU A 341 6.89 11.01 -3.88
N GLY A 342 5.86 11.15 -4.72
CA GLY A 342 4.54 10.56 -4.52
C GLY A 342 4.40 9.14 -5.08
N ARG A 343 5.48 8.43 -5.41
CA ARG A 343 5.43 7.07 -5.99
C ARG A 343 4.60 6.10 -5.16
N LEU A 344 4.80 6.07 -3.84
CA LEU A 344 4.02 5.22 -2.93
C LEU A 344 2.53 5.60 -2.94
N PHE A 345 2.22 6.88 -2.87
CA PHE A 345 0.84 7.39 -3.03
C PHE A 345 0.22 6.96 -4.36
N GLY A 346 0.97 6.98 -5.46
CA GLY A 346 0.55 6.50 -6.77
C GLY A 346 0.20 5.01 -6.77
N GLN A 347 1.08 4.18 -6.19
CA GLN A 347 0.88 2.73 -6.05
C GLN A 347 -0.34 2.40 -5.18
N LEU A 348 -0.50 3.10 -4.06
CA LEU A 348 -1.68 2.98 -3.20
C LEU A 348 -2.96 3.44 -3.93
N THR A 349 -2.89 4.48 -4.76
CA THR A 349 -4.02 4.93 -5.58
C THR A 349 -4.45 3.87 -6.57
N ASP A 350 -3.50 3.14 -7.18
CA ASP A 350 -3.80 2.04 -8.09
C ASP A 350 -4.41 0.83 -7.36
N LEU A 351 -3.94 0.53 -6.14
CA LEU A 351 -4.54 -0.49 -5.27
C LEU A 351 -5.95 -0.09 -4.80
N PHE A 352 -6.16 1.18 -4.45
CA PHE A 352 -7.49 1.72 -4.17
C PHE A 352 -8.41 1.57 -5.38
N ARG A 353 -7.97 1.96 -6.58
CA ARG A 353 -8.74 1.77 -7.83
C ARG A 353 -9.10 0.31 -8.07
N TYR A 354 -8.17 -0.62 -7.77
CA TYR A 354 -8.42 -2.05 -7.86
C TYR A 354 -9.58 -2.48 -6.95
N TYR A 355 -9.55 -2.11 -5.67
CA TYR A 355 -10.62 -2.48 -4.74
C TYR A 355 -11.92 -1.71 -5.02
N GLN A 356 -11.88 -0.45 -5.43
CA GLN A 356 -13.09 0.31 -5.81
C GLN A 356 -13.83 -0.38 -6.96
N GLY A 357 -13.09 -0.92 -7.94
CA GLY A 357 -13.63 -1.64 -9.10
C GLY A 357 -13.68 -3.16 -8.97
N PHE A 358 -13.55 -3.72 -7.76
CA PHE A 358 -13.49 -5.18 -7.54
C PHE A 358 -14.75 -5.89 -8.06
N GLU A 359 -14.57 -7.06 -8.68
CA GLU A 359 -15.62 -7.86 -9.33
C GLU A 359 -16.49 -8.63 -8.31
N ILE A 360 -17.21 -7.88 -7.48
CA ILE A 360 -18.10 -8.41 -6.44
C ILE A 360 -19.38 -7.60 -6.36
N ASN A 361 -20.49 -8.26 -6.05
CA ASN A 361 -21.71 -7.58 -5.63
C ASN A 361 -21.60 -7.21 -4.14
N ASP A 362 -21.56 -5.91 -3.85
CA ASP A 362 -21.33 -5.40 -2.49
C ASP A 362 -22.37 -5.89 -1.45
N HIS A 363 -23.61 -6.16 -1.88
CA HIS A 363 -24.69 -6.56 -0.97
C HIS A 363 -24.78 -8.06 -0.77
N SER A 364 -24.75 -8.86 -1.84
CA SER A 364 -24.78 -10.33 -1.74
C SER A 364 -23.43 -10.92 -1.35
N GLY A 365 -22.32 -10.23 -1.62
CA GLY A 365 -20.96 -10.76 -1.48
C GLY A 365 -20.57 -11.80 -2.55
N SER A 366 -21.39 -11.96 -3.60
CA SER A 366 -21.09 -12.91 -4.68
C SER A 366 -20.09 -12.31 -5.68
N SER A 367 -19.10 -13.10 -6.10
CA SER A 367 -18.21 -12.73 -7.20
C SER A 367 -18.99 -12.54 -8.49
N LEU A 368 -18.61 -11.54 -9.28
CA LEU A 368 -19.16 -11.30 -10.61
C LEU A 368 -18.36 -12.07 -11.65
N THR A 369 -19.06 -12.66 -12.61
CA THR A 369 -18.46 -13.33 -13.76
C THR A 369 -18.08 -12.34 -14.86
N ASP A 370 -17.17 -12.72 -15.76
CA ASP A 370 -16.81 -11.90 -16.92
C ASP A 370 -18.05 -11.55 -17.78
N GLU A 371 -19.01 -12.46 -17.89
CA GLU A 371 -20.27 -12.24 -18.63
C GLU A 371 -21.17 -11.20 -17.95
N GLU A 372 -21.34 -11.30 -16.62
CA GLU A 372 -22.12 -10.31 -15.85
C GLU A 372 -21.48 -8.93 -15.91
N MET A 373 -20.14 -8.86 -15.84
CA MET A 373 -19.38 -7.61 -15.97
C MET A 373 -19.58 -6.98 -17.36
N GLN A 374 -19.49 -7.77 -18.42
CA GLN A 374 -19.71 -7.30 -19.79
C GLN A 374 -21.17 -6.86 -20.04
N ALA A 375 -22.14 -7.61 -19.53
CA ALA A 375 -23.56 -7.27 -19.63
C ALA A 375 -23.88 -5.97 -18.89
N SER A 376 -23.37 -5.82 -17.66
CA SER A 376 -23.50 -4.60 -16.85
C SER A 376 -22.89 -3.39 -17.56
N GLN A 377 -21.68 -3.54 -18.10
CA GLN A 377 -21.01 -2.47 -18.85
C GLN A 377 -21.81 -2.06 -20.10
N SER A 378 -22.30 -3.04 -20.86
CA SER A 378 -23.08 -2.78 -22.07
C SER A 378 -24.40 -2.06 -21.74
N GLU A 379 -25.09 -2.45 -20.69
CA GLU A 379 -26.32 -1.79 -20.25
C GLU A 379 -26.05 -0.34 -19.81
N ARG A 380 -24.96 -0.09 -19.06
CA ARG A 380 -24.56 1.28 -18.69
C ARG A 380 -24.27 2.15 -19.92
N LEU A 381 -23.53 1.63 -20.89
CA LEU A 381 -23.27 2.34 -22.15
C LEU A 381 -24.55 2.62 -22.93
N GLN A 382 -25.46 1.65 -23.03
CA GLN A 382 -26.75 1.86 -23.69
C GLN A 382 -27.60 2.90 -22.96
N GLN A 383 -27.55 2.98 -21.63
CA GLN A 383 -28.22 4.03 -20.87
C GLN A 383 -27.65 5.42 -21.20
N LEU A 384 -26.32 5.55 -21.28
CA LEU A 384 -25.66 6.77 -21.75
C LEU A 384 -26.10 7.13 -23.17
N GLN A 385 -26.15 6.17 -24.08
CA GLN A 385 -26.58 6.39 -25.47
C GLN A 385 -28.05 6.84 -25.55
N ARG A 386 -28.96 6.20 -24.82
CA ARG A 386 -30.38 6.59 -24.75
C ARG A 386 -30.54 8.01 -24.19
N LEU A 387 -29.75 8.36 -23.18
CA LEU A 387 -29.74 9.70 -22.60
C LEU A 387 -29.21 10.74 -23.59
N ALA A 388 -28.06 10.49 -24.19
CA ALA A 388 -27.44 11.34 -25.20
C ALA A 388 -28.38 11.57 -26.40
N PHE A 389 -28.94 10.50 -26.96
CA PHE A 389 -29.88 10.56 -28.09
C PHE A 389 -31.08 11.49 -27.81
N LYS A 390 -31.63 11.41 -26.59
CA LYS A 390 -32.86 12.09 -26.23
C LYS A 390 -32.64 13.51 -25.71
N HIS A 391 -31.55 13.74 -24.99
CA HIS A 391 -31.39 14.94 -24.16
C HIS A 391 -30.14 15.78 -24.49
N VAL A 392 -29.19 15.26 -25.28
CA VAL A 392 -27.94 15.97 -25.58
C VAL A 392 -27.65 15.92 -27.09
N PRO A 393 -28.24 16.84 -27.89
CA PRO A 393 -28.13 16.80 -29.35
C PRO A 393 -26.70 16.79 -29.89
N LYS A 394 -25.76 17.46 -29.19
CA LYS A 394 -24.33 17.48 -29.54
C LYS A 394 -23.66 16.10 -29.46
N LEU A 395 -24.22 15.16 -28.69
CA LEU A 395 -23.73 13.79 -28.54
C LEU A 395 -24.47 12.77 -29.44
N ILE A 396 -25.12 13.21 -30.53
CA ILE A 396 -25.84 12.29 -31.42
C ILE A 396 -24.91 11.23 -32.02
N ASP A 397 -23.67 11.61 -32.36
CA ASP A 397 -22.69 10.68 -32.93
C ASP A 397 -22.31 9.60 -31.92
N LEU A 398 -22.15 9.95 -30.63
CA LEU A 398 -21.92 9.02 -29.53
C LEU A 398 -23.12 8.07 -29.35
N ALA A 399 -24.32 8.62 -29.42
CA ALA A 399 -25.56 7.87 -29.20
C ALA A 399 -25.79 6.77 -30.24
N LEU A 400 -25.29 6.96 -31.46
CA LEU A 400 -25.45 6.02 -32.58
C LEU A 400 -24.27 5.05 -32.76
N GLN A 401 -23.22 5.14 -31.95
CA GLN A 401 -22.09 4.21 -32.02
C GLN A 401 -22.42 2.81 -31.50
N THR A 402 -21.55 1.85 -31.80
CA THR A 402 -21.57 0.54 -31.15
C THR A 402 -20.88 0.61 -29.78
N CYS A 403 -21.32 -0.21 -28.82
CA CYS A 403 -20.72 -0.26 -27.49
C CYS A 403 -19.22 -0.56 -27.53
N GLY A 404 -18.75 -1.43 -28.43
CA GLY A 404 -17.32 -1.77 -28.56
C GLY A 404 -16.42 -0.62 -29.07
N VAL A 405 -16.99 0.33 -29.83
CA VAL A 405 -16.29 1.57 -30.19
C VAL A 405 -16.34 2.55 -29.02
N LEU A 406 -17.51 2.68 -28.39
CA LEU A 406 -17.74 3.64 -27.33
C LEU A 406 -17.00 3.29 -26.04
N GLU A 407 -16.80 2.02 -25.70
CA GLU A 407 -16.12 1.62 -24.45
C GLU A 407 -14.63 2.00 -24.40
N LYS A 408 -14.04 2.44 -25.52
CA LYS A 408 -12.64 2.86 -25.60
C LYS A 408 -12.47 4.26 -25.05
N ARG A 409 -11.59 4.40 -24.06
CA ARG A 409 -11.26 5.67 -23.39
C ARG A 409 -11.08 6.85 -24.35
N GLY A 410 -10.19 6.74 -25.33
CA GLY A 410 -9.92 7.83 -26.29
C GLY A 410 -11.12 8.22 -27.15
N ASN A 411 -12.05 7.30 -27.43
CA ASN A 411 -13.27 7.63 -28.15
C ASN A 411 -14.25 8.38 -27.25
N LEU A 412 -14.45 7.94 -25.99
CA LEU A 412 -15.28 8.66 -25.02
C LEU A 412 -14.80 10.10 -24.84
N THR A 413 -13.50 10.30 -24.62
CA THR A 413 -12.90 11.63 -24.47
C THR A 413 -13.23 12.51 -25.68
N LYS A 414 -12.96 12.02 -26.89
CA LYS A 414 -13.23 12.74 -28.13
C LYS A 414 -14.70 13.14 -28.32
N TYR A 415 -15.63 12.27 -27.95
CA TYR A 415 -17.06 12.60 -28.05
C TYR A 415 -17.49 13.66 -27.01
N LEU A 416 -16.88 13.66 -25.83
CA LEU A 416 -17.19 14.60 -24.76
C LEU A 416 -16.62 16.00 -25.02
N GLU A 417 -15.50 16.11 -25.76
CA GLU A 417 -14.86 17.39 -26.15
C GLU A 417 -15.80 18.34 -26.93
N VAL A 418 -16.89 17.84 -27.51
CA VAL A 418 -17.88 18.65 -28.24
C VAL A 418 -18.76 19.48 -27.30
N LEU A 419 -18.83 19.10 -26.02
CA LEU A 419 -19.62 19.81 -25.02
C LEU A 419 -18.88 21.03 -24.49
N ASP A 420 -19.62 22.10 -24.22
CA ASP A 420 -19.07 23.20 -23.43
C ASP A 420 -19.02 22.85 -21.92
N PRO A 421 -18.28 23.61 -21.10
CA PRO A 421 -18.11 23.28 -19.68
C PRO A 421 -19.43 23.17 -18.89
N GLU A 422 -20.42 24.00 -19.19
CA GLU A 422 -21.73 23.99 -18.52
C GLU A 422 -22.55 22.76 -18.92
N GLU A 423 -22.54 22.39 -20.20
CA GLU A 423 -23.16 21.17 -20.70
C GLU A 423 -22.52 19.92 -20.10
N LEU A 424 -21.18 19.88 -20.00
CA LEU A 424 -20.46 18.76 -19.41
C LEU A 424 -20.77 18.63 -17.91
N LYS A 425 -20.80 19.76 -17.18
CA LYS A 425 -21.21 19.80 -15.76
C LYS A 425 -22.64 19.30 -15.59
N LEU A 426 -23.56 19.77 -16.43
CA LEU A 426 -24.96 19.33 -16.42
C LEU A 426 -25.07 17.82 -16.69
N LEU A 427 -24.33 17.32 -17.68
CA LEU A 427 -24.29 15.91 -18.05
C LEU A 427 -23.80 15.06 -16.88
N ALA A 428 -22.63 15.37 -16.31
CA ALA A 428 -22.02 14.58 -15.24
C ALA A 428 -22.85 14.59 -13.94
N THR A 429 -23.34 15.76 -13.52
CA THR A 429 -23.93 15.95 -12.18
C THR A 429 -25.44 15.71 -12.13
N ARG A 430 -26.21 16.23 -13.10
CA ARG A 430 -27.69 16.20 -13.04
C ARG A 430 -28.28 15.08 -13.90
N GLN A 431 -27.70 14.82 -15.07
CA GLN A 431 -28.22 13.84 -16.02
C GLN A 431 -27.72 12.42 -15.71
N LEU A 432 -26.41 12.23 -15.62
CA LEU A 432 -25.77 10.95 -15.30
C LEU A 432 -25.69 10.68 -13.80
N ARG A 433 -25.70 11.73 -12.98
CA ARG A 433 -25.67 11.65 -11.50
C ARG A 433 -24.43 10.91 -10.98
N LEU A 434 -23.29 11.16 -11.61
CA LEU A 434 -22.00 10.56 -11.24
C LEU A 434 -21.31 11.32 -10.08
N LEU A 435 -21.70 12.57 -9.87
CA LEU A 435 -21.08 13.50 -8.92
C LEU A 435 -22.15 14.48 -8.39
N SER A 436 -21.95 14.96 -7.17
CA SER A 436 -22.66 16.13 -6.65
C SER A 436 -22.40 17.38 -7.50
N ALA A 437 -23.43 18.21 -7.72
CA ALA A 437 -23.24 19.49 -8.40
C ALA A 437 -22.54 20.52 -7.49
N GLU A 438 -22.52 20.23 -6.19
CA GLU A 438 -21.92 21.03 -5.14
C GLU A 438 -20.49 20.54 -4.81
N ASP A 439 -19.92 19.59 -5.58
CA ASP A 439 -18.54 19.15 -5.42
C ASP A 439 -17.55 20.29 -5.76
N PRO A 440 -16.46 20.47 -4.99
CA PRO A 440 -15.49 21.55 -5.23
C PRO A 440 -14.85 21.53 -6.62
N TRP A 441 -14.73 20.36 -7.25
CA TRP A 441 -14.12 20.21 -8.57
C TRP A 441 -15.16 20.16 -9.70
N ALA A 442 -16.44 20.39 -9.41
CA ALA A 442 -17.52 20.30 -10.40
C ALA A 442 -17.45 21.34 -11.53
N ASP A 443 -16.53 22.30 -11.47
CA ASP A 443 -16.25 23.29 -12.53
C ASP A 443 -15.00 22.96 -13.37
N ARG A 444 -14.25 21.93 -12.99
CA ARG A 444 -13.03 21.51 -13.70
C ARG A 444 -13.37 20.58 -14.87
N VAL A 445 -13.12 21.04 -16.10
CA VAL A 445 -13.42 20.30 -17.33
C VAL A 445 -12.65 18.98 -17.42
N ASP A 446 -11.36 18.98 -17.05
CA ASP A 446 -10.49 17.80 -17.03
C ASP A 446 -11.00 16.75 -16.04
N PHE A 447 -11.38 17.18 -14.84
CA PHE A 447 -11.99 16.33 -13.81
C PHE A 447 -13.32 15.74 -14.27
N LEU A 448 -14.27 16.57 -14.73
CA LEU A 448 -15.57 16.08 -15.19
C LEU A 448 -15.45 15.11 -16.36
N THR A 449 -14.54 15.39 -17.30
CA THR A 449 -14.23 14.48 -18.41
C THR A 449 -13.73 13.15 -17.87
N GLU A 450 -12.79 13.17 -16.91
CA GLU A 450 -12.26 11.94 -16.31
C GLU A 450 -13.31 11.16 -15.53
N VAL A 451 -14.22 11.82 -14.80
CA VAL A 451 -15.33 11.18 -14.09
C VAL A 451 -16.25 10.42 -15.06
N VAL A 452 -16.64 11.07 -16.15
CA VAL A 452 -17.50 10.43 -17.17
C VAL A 452 -16.74 9.30 -17.86
N VAL A 453 -15.50 9.55 -18.31
CA VAL A 453 -14.69 8.55 -19.02
C VAL A 453 -14.42 7.32 -18.15
N SER A 454 -13.94 7.49 -16.91
CA SER A 454 -13.66 6.38 -15.99
C SER A 454 -14.91 5.58 -15.59
N SER A 455 -16.09 6.21 -15.65
CA SER A 455 -17.37 5.55 -15.42
C SER A 455 -17.75 4.61 -16.56
N TYR A 456 -17.46 4.97 -17.81
CA TYR A 456 -17.93 4.25 -19.01
C TYR A 456 -16.84 3.55 -19.83
N GLU A 457 -15.56 3.71 -19.47
CA GLU A 457 -14.47 2.98 -20.13
C GLU A 457 -14.52 1.48 -19.83
N LYS A 458 -14.04 0.67 -20.78
CA LYS A 458 -13.86 -0.77 -20.60
C LYS A 458 -12.86 -1.03 -19.48
N ARG A 459 -13.27 -1.83 -18.51
CA ARG A 459 -12.37 -2.32 -17.46
C ARG A 459 -11.79 -3.68 -17.88
N ARG A 460 -10.48 -3.85 -17.67
CA ARG A 460 -9.84 -5.17 -17.79
C ARG A 460 -10.27 -6.04 -16.62
N SER A 461 -10.60 -7.30 -16.89
CA SER A 461 -10.97 -8.19 -15.80
C SER A 461 -9.77 -8.54 -14.92
N GLN A 462 -10.02 -8.89 -13.67
CA GLN A 462 -8.98 -9.30 -12.73
C GLN A 462 -8.16 -10.47 -13.30
N ARG A 463 -8.84 -11.43 -13.91
CA ARG A 463 -8.21 -12.59 -14.57
C ARG A 463 -7.27 -12.19 -15.69
N GLN A 464 -7.66 -11.23 -16.54
CA GLN A 464 -6.79 -10.73 -17.61
C GLN A 464 -5.54 -10.07 -17.04
N LYS A 465 -5.69 -9.24 -16.00
CA LYS A 465 -4.54 -8.60 -15.35
C LYS A 465 -3.56 -9.63 -14.80
N VAL A 466 -4.04 -10.66 -14.09
CA VAL A 466 -3.20 -11.72 -13.54
C VAL A 466 -2.47 -12.49 -14.64
N ASN A 467 -3.16 -12.84 -15.73
CA ASN A 467 -2.55 -13.53 -16.86
C ASN A 467 -1.49 -12.70 -17.59
N GLU A 468 -1.53 -11.37 -17.49
CA GLU A 468 -0.55 -10.46 -18.07
C GLU A 468 0.66 -10.22 -17.14
N LEU A 469 0.60 -10.63 -15.87
CA LEU A 469 1.71 -10.43 -14.94
C LEU A 469 2.93 -11.29 -15.32
N PRO A 470 4.14 -10.70 -15.36
CA PRO A 470 5.37 -11.48 -15.43
C PRO A 470 5.57 -12.27 -14.14
N LEU A 471 6.04 -13.51 -14.27
CA LEU A 471 6.31 -14.37 -13.11
C LEU A 471 7.58 -13.94 -12.36
N TYR A 472 8.62 -13.58 -13.11
CA TYR A 472 9.91 -13.16 -12.55
C TYR A 472 9.98 -11.65 -12.34
N PRO A 473 10.65 -11.18 -11.28
CA PRO A 473 10.86 -9.76 -11.05
C PRO A 473 11.82 -9.14 -12.07
N THR A 474 11.68 -7.83 -12.26
CA THR A 474 12.58 -6.98 -13.04
C THR A 474 13.27 -5.97 -12.13
N GLU A 475 14.25 -5.25 -12.66
CA GLU A 475 14.95 -4.14 -12.01
C GLU A 475 13.99 -3.13 -11.36
N ASP A 476 12.83 -2.89 -11.98
CA ASP A 476 11.83 -1.92 -11.49
C ASP A 476 11.16 -2.37 -10.19
N VAL A 477 11.07 -3.69 -9.95
CA VAL A 477 10.43 -4.28 -8.76
C VAL A 477 11.48 -4.60 -7.70
N LEU A 478 12.65 -5.10 -8.10
CA LEU A 478 13.73 -5.47 -7.17
C LEU A 478 14.13 -4.28 -6.30
N PHE A 479 14.27 -3.09 -6.89
CA PHE A 479 14.74 -1.90 -6.17
C PHE A 479 13.61 -0.92 -5.81
N ASP A 480 12.38 -1.43 -5.68
CA ASP A 480 11.23 -0.69 -5.20
C ASP A 480 10.92 -1.01 -3.73
N GLU A 481 11.47 -0.22 -2.81
CA GLU A 481 11.30 -0.38 -1.36
C GLU A 481 9.84 -0.28 -0.88
N ASN A 482 8.92 0.27 -1.69
CA ASN A 482 7.50 0.33 -1.34
C ASN A 482 6.78 -1.02 -1.49
N LEU A 483 7.36 -1.92 -2.32
CA LEU A 483 6.84 -3.26 -2.62
C LEU A 483 7.75 -4.36 -2.06
N VAL A 484 9.07 -4.13 -2.04
CA VAL A 484 10.09 -5.06 -1.56
C VAL A 484 10.90 -4.34 -0.47
N PRO A 485 10.34 -4.19 0.73
CA PRO A 485 11.01 -3.46 1.81
C PRO A 485 12.27 -4.18 2.27
N SER A 486 13.29 -3.41 2.68
CA SER A 486 14.46 -3.96 3.38
C SER A 486 14.14 -4.44 4.80
N ILE A 487 15.00 -5.28 5.38
CA ILE A 487 14.94 -5.70 6.80
C ILE A 487 14.97 -4.54 7.81
N THR A 488 15.34 -3.33 7.38
CA THR A 488 15.36 -2.14 8.25
C THR A 488 14.01 -1.43 8.36
N TYR A 489 12.98 -1.97 7.70
CA TYR A 489 11.63 -1.42 7.75
C TYR A 489 11.09 -1.40 9.18
N THR A 490 10.72 -0.20 9.65
CA THR A 490 10.37 0.05 11.06
C THR A 490 8.87 -0.05 11.38
N GLY A 491 8.03 -0.30 10.38
CA GLY A 491 6.56 -0.27 10.51
C GLY A 491 5.94 1.13 10.51
N GLN A 492 6.74 2.20 10.45
CA GLN A 492 6.24 3.58 10.47
C GLN A 492 5.70 4.07 9.13
N ALA A 493 6.29 3.64 8.02
CA ALA A 493 5.82 3.98 6.68
C ALA A 493 4.65 3.07 6.26
N VAL A 494 3.95 3.44 5.20
CA VAL A 494 2.95 2.57 4.56
C VAL A 494 3.66 1.72 3.52
N LEU A 495 3.16 0.51 3.26
CA LEU A 495 3.58 -0.31 2.13
C LEU A 495 2.41 -0.51 1.17
N ALA A 496 2.70 -0.53 -0.13
CA ALA A 496 1.70 -0.79 -1.17
C ALA A 496 1.41 -2.29 -1.32
N LEU A 497 1.21 -2.97 -0.19
CA LEU A 497 1.07 -4.42 -0.11
C LEU A 497 -0.35 -4.83 0.28
N PRO A 498 -0.88 -5.93 -0.29
CA PRO A 498 -2.09 -6.55 0.23
C PRO A 498 -1.87 -7.04 1.66
N LYS A 499 -2.90 -6.93 2.50
CA LYS A 499 -2.86 -7.46 3.87
C LYS A 499 -3.57 -8.79 3.95
N LEU A 500 -2.99 -9.71 4.71
CA LEU A 500 -3.66 -10.95 5.13
C LEU A 500 -4.37 -10.67 6.45
N ASN A 501 -5.68 -10.90 6.46
CA ASN A 501 -6.51 -10.83 7.65
C ASN A 501 -7.57 -11.95 7.54
N LEU A 502 -8.54 -11.97 8.45
CA LEU A 502 -9.54 -13.03 8.55
C LEU A 502 -10.59 -13.01 7.43
N GLN A 503 -10.73 -11.89 6.73
CA GLN A 503 -11.73 -11.71 5.68
C GLN A 503 -11.11 -11.35 4.34
N PHE A 504 -11.67 -11.93 3.29
CA PHE A 504 -11.35 -11.66 1.89
C PHE A 504 -12.66 -11.47 1.13
N LEU A 505 -12.65 -10.65 0.07
CA LEU A 505 -13.86 -10.38 -0.70
C LEU A 505 -14.36 -11.63 -1.43
N THR A 506 -13.43 -12.40 -1.99
CA THR A 506 -13.70 -13.65 -2.74
C THR A 506 -12.53 -14.62 -2.59
N ILE A 507 -12.68 -15.85 -3.07
CA ILE A 507 -11.55 -16.80 -3.16
C ILE A 507 -10.44 -16.24 -4.08
N ASN A 508 -10.81 -15.56 -5.17
CA ASN A 508 -9.84 -14.94 -6.07
C ASN A 508 -9.03 -13.84 -5.37
N ASP A 509 -9.68 -13.04 -4.51
CA ASP A 509 -9.00 -12.05 -3.68
C ASP A 509 -7.97 -12.74 -2.77
N TYR A 510 -8.38 -13.75 -2.01
CA TYR A 510 -7.50 -14.54 -1.16
C TYR A 510 -6.28 -15.08 -1.94
N LEU A 511 -6.51 -15.76 -3.06
CA LEU A 511 -5.43 -16.34 -3.88
C LEU A 511 -4.50 -15.25 -4.42
N LEU A 512 -5.04 -14.12 -4.88
CA LEU A 512 -4.23 -13.06 -5.46
C LEU A 512 -3.39 -12.32 -4.41
N ARG A 513 -3.91 -12.11 -3.18
CA ARG A 513 -3.12 -11.54 -2.09
C ARG A 513 -1.95 -12.45 -1.74
N ASN A 514 -2.20 -13.76 -1.57
CA ASN A 514 -1.15 -14.73 -1.28
C ASN A 514 -0.13 -14.82 -2.43
N PHE A 515 -0.60 -14.88 -3.68
CA PHE A 515 0.27 -14.88 -4.85
C PHE A 515 1.18 -13.65 -4.90
N ASN A 516 0.63 -12.45 -4.68
CA ASN A 516 1.41 -11.23 -4.70
C ASN A 516 2.42 -11.15 -3.55
N LEU A 517 2.02 -11.51 -2.33
CA LEU A 517 2.91 -11.49 -1.17
C LEU A 517 4.04 -12.51 -1.32
N PHE A 518 3.73 -13.74 -1.73
CA PHE A 518 4.74 -14.76 -2.00
C PHE A 518 5.71 -14.33 -3.10
N ARG A 519 5.18 -13.75 -4.20
CA ARG A 519 6.01 -13.24 -5.30
C ARG A 519 6.96 -12.14 -4.83
N LEU A 520 6.51 -11.22 -3.98
CA LEU A 520 7.31 -10.09 -3.49
C LEU A 520 8.33 -10.51 -2.42
N GLU A 521 7.99 -11.50 -1.60
CA GLU A 521 8.92 -12.10 -0.64
C GLU A 521 10.04 -12.86 -1.37
N ALA A 522 9.72 -13.70 -2.35
CA ALA A 522 10.73 -14.34 -3.20
C ALA A 522 11.57 -13.28 -3.96
N THR A 523 10.97 -12.14 -4.33
CA THR A 523 11.71 -11.03 -4.96
C THR A 523 12.74 -10.41 -4.01
N TYR A 524 12.47 -10.36 -2.71
CA TYR A 524 13.43 -9.93 -1.69
C TYR A 524 14.64 -10.87 -1.66
N GLU A 525 14.43 -12.18 -1.62
CA GLU A 525 15.52 -13.16 -1.63
C GLU A 525 16.37 -13.06 -2.90
N ILE A 526 15.71 -12.97 -4.07
CA ILE A 526 16.38 -12.78 -5.36
C ILE A 526 17.23 -11.51 -5.35
N ARG A 527 16.71 -10.42 -4.78
CA ARG A 527 17.47 -9.17 -4.65
C ARG A 527 18.72 -9.35 -3.82
N GLU A 528 18.64 -10.01 -2.66
CA GLU A 528 19.81 -10.22 -1.80
C GLU A 528 20.88 -11.08 -2.47
N ASP A 529 20.46 -12.15 -3.17
CA ASP A 529 21.37 -12.98 -3.98
C ASP A 529 22.07 -12.15 -5.07
N MET A 530 21.32 -11.29 -5.75
CA MET A 530 21.86 -10.39 -6.77
C MET A 530 22.82 -9.35 -6.19
N LEU A 531 22.47 -8.74 -5.05
CA LEU A 531 23.33 -7.80 -4.35
C LEU A 531 24.63 -8.47 -3.88
N GLU A 532 24.57 -9.74 -3.45
CA GLU A 532 25.76 -10.51 -3.10
C GLU A 532 26.67 -10.69 -4.33
N VAL A 533 26.13 -11.02 -5.50
CA VAL A 533 26.90 -11.10 -6.74
C VAL A 533 27.55 -9.75 -7.10
N LEU A 534 26.79 -8.66 -7.02
CA LEU A 534 27.27 -7.31 -7.36
C LEU A 534 28.37 -6.79 -6.41
N LYS A 535 28.52 -7.35 -5.21
CA LYS A 535 29.67 -7.05 -4.33
C LYS A 535 31.00 -7.57 -4.88
N HIS A 536 30.97 -8.67 -5.65
CA HIS A 536 32.16 -9.38 -6.10
C HIS A 536 32.50 -9.16 -7.57
N ILE A 537 31.55 -8.62 -8.34
CA ILE A 537 31.72 -8.38 -9.79
C ILE A 537 31.54 -6.89 -10.07
N SER A 538 32.50 -6.30 -10.80
CA SER A 538 32.34 -4.98 -11.43
C SER A 538 32.72 -5.07 -12.90
N CYS A 539 32.18 -4.20 -13.75
CA CYS A 539 32.53 -4.16 -15.16
C CYS A 539 33.18 -2.83 -15.56
N TYR A 540 34.01 -2.86 -16.61
CA TYR A 540 34.73 -1.71 -17.15
C TYR A 540 34.95 -1.89 -18.65
N LEU A 541 35.15 -0.78 -19.37
CA LEU A 541 35.58 -0.80 -20.77
C LEU A 541 37.10 -0.77 -20.83
N ASN A 542 37.68 -1.60 -21.70
CA ASN A 542 39.10 -1.53 -22.01
C ASN A 542 39.31 -0.72 -23.28
N TYR A 543 39.79 0.51 -23.14
CA TYR A 543 40.05 1.41 -24.27
C TYR A 543 41.38 1.13 -25.00
N GLU A 544 42.12 0.08 -24.60
CA GLU A 544 43.39 -0.31 -25.25
C GLU A 544 43.19 -1.24 -26.45
N GLU A 545 42.03 -1.87 -26.59
CA GLU A 545 41.66 -2.72 -27.73
C GLU A 545 40.73 -1.95 -28.69
N GLU A 546 40.81 -2.20 -30.00
CA GLU A 546 40.09 -1.44 -31.04
C GLU A 546 38.55 -1.58 -30.99
N GLU A 547 38.01 -2.40 -30.08
CA GLU A 547 36.59 -2.62 -29.86
C GLU A 547 36.22 -2.27 -28.41
N ASP A 548 35.07 -1.58 -28.22
CA ASP A 548 34.49 -1.25 -26.91
C ASP A 548 33.97 -2.52 -26.19
N GLN A 549 34.86 -3.47 -25.88
CA GLN A 549 34.53 -4.73 -25.24
C GLN A 549 34.40 -4.54 -23.72
N LEU A 550 33.31 -5.08 -23.16
CA LEU A 550 33.05 -5.06 -21.73
C LEU A 550 33.87 -6.15 -21.02
N PHE A 551 34.66 -5.76 -20.02
CA PHE A 551 35.40 -6.68 -19.18
C PHE A 551 34.83 -6.72 -17.77
N PHE A 552 34.86 -7.91 -17.15
CA PHE A 552 34.46 -8.11 -15.77
C PHE A 552 35.69 -8.28 -14.87
N LYS A 553 35.69 -7.58 -13.73
CA LYS A 553 36.66 -7.73 -12.66
C LYS A 553 36.01 -8.47 -11.49
N GLY A 554 36.77 -9.38 -10.90
CA GLY A 554 36.29 -10.22 -9.82
C GLY A 554 35.53 -11.44 -10.34
N TRP A 555 34.95 -12.21 -9.42
CA TRP A 555 34.23 -13.44 -9.72
C TRP A 555 33.17 -13.68 -8.64
N ALA A 556 32.04 -14.27 -9.02
CA ALA A 556 31.05 -14.75 -8.07
C ALA A 556 30.80 -16.25 -8.31
N ARG A 557 30.52 -17.00 -7.24
CA ARG A 557 30.21 -18.43 -7.35
C ARG A 557 28.92 -18.69 -8.15
N MET A 558 27.93 -17.82 -7.98
CA MET A 558 26.57 -17.95 -8.54
C MET A 558 26.32 -17.07 -9.78
N ALA A 559 27.35 -16.49 -10.39
CA ALA A 559 27.20 -15.75 -11.64
C ALA A 559 28.40 -15.91 -12.57
N LEU A 560 28.12 -16.05 -13.86
CA LEU A 560 29.11 -16.17 -14.92
C LEU A 560 28.80 -15.18 -16.06
N PRO A 561 29.82 -14.62 -16.71
CA PRO A 561 29.62 -13.84 -17.93
C PRO A 561 29.08 -14.74 -19.04
N THR A 562 28.13 -14.21 -19.82
CA THR A 562 27.62 -14.91 -21.00
C THR A 562 28.58 -14.70 -22.16
N THR A 563 28.87 -15.78 -22.90
CA THR A 563 29.69 -15.72 -24.13
C THR A 563 28.83 -15.28 -25.30
N THR A 564 27.63 -15.85 -25.42
CA THR A 564 26.63 -15.46 -26.41
C THR A 564 25.24 -15.55 -25.81
N PHE A 565 24.35 -14.66 -26.24
CA PHE A 565 22.93 -14.70 -25.95
C PHE A 565 22.17 -14.47 -27.26
N GLN A 566 21.30 -15.42 -27.64
CA GLN A 566 20.51 -15.29 -28.86
C GLN A 566 19.09 -15.79 -28.63
N ILE A 567 18.09 -14.97 -28.98
CA ILE A 567 16.70 -15.44 -29.05
C ILE A 567 16.56 -16.34 -30.28
N THR A 568 16.21 -17.60 -30.05
CA THR A 568 16.12 -18.63 -31.10
C THR A 568 14.69 -18.85 -31.59
N GLU A 569 13.70 -18.66 -30.72
CA GLU A 569 12.30 -18.91 -31.04
C GLU A 569 11.38 -17.87 -30.39
N VAL A 570 10.44 -17.34 -31.17
CA VAL A 570 9.33 -16.52 -30.67
C VAL A 570 8.02 -17.11 -31.20
N GLY A 571 7.28 -17.76 -30.31
CA GLY A 571 6.00 -18.38 -30.60
C GLY A 571 4.93 -17.33 -30.89
N LYS A 572 4.02 -17.62 -31.83
CA LYS A 572 2.87 -16.77 -32.11
C LYS A 572 1.98 -16.67 -30.86
N PRO A 573 1.42 -15.50 -30.53
CA PRO A 573 0.46 -15.37 -29.44
C PRO A 573 -0.71 -16.35 -29.58
N ASN A 574 -1.20 -16.89 -28.46
CA ASN A 574 -2.43 -17.66 -28.46
C ASN A 574 -3.63 -16.75 -28.79
N VAL A 575 -4.72 -17.35 -29.26
CA VAL A 575 -5.94 -16.59 -29.58
C VAL A 575 -6.45 -15.88 -28.33
N GLY A 576 -6.52 -14.55 -28.38
CA GLY A 576 -6.99 -13.71 -27.28
C GLY A 576 -5.88 -13.17 -26.37
N GLU A 577 -4.64 -13.64 -26.52
CA GLU A 577 -3.48 -13.13 -25.79
C GLU A 577 -2.68 -12.13 -26.64
N ALA A 578 -2.16 -11.09 -26.00
CA ALA A 578 -1.26 -10.13 -26.65
C ALA A 578 0.22 -10.58 -26.59
N LYS A 579 0.57 -11.41 -25.59
CA LYS A 579 1.93 -11.90 -25.37
C LYS A 579 2.24 -13.12 -26.23
N PRO A 580 3.51 -13.35 -26.62
CA PRO A 580 3.91 -14.57 -27.33
C PRO A 580 3.63 -15.81 -26.47
N SER A 581 3.32 -16.93 -27.12
CA SER A 581 3.06 -18.21 -26.43
C SER A 581 4.32 -18.83 -25.83
N LYS A 582 5.49 -18.51 -26.40
CA LYS A 582 6.81 -18.98 -25.95
C LYS A 582 7.87 -18.01 -26.45
N VAL A 583 8.92 -17.80 -25.64
CA VAL A 583 10.17 -17.17 -26.08
C VAL A 583 11.30 -18.08 -25.61
N ALA A 584 12.13 -18.56 -26.53
CA ALA A 584 13.30 -19.37 -26.21
C ALA A 584 14.57 -18.61 -26.61
N ALA A 585 15.61 -18.75 -25.79
CA ALA A 585 16.94 -18.20 -26.06
C ALA A 585 18.00 -19.27 -25.81
N GLU A 586 19.07 -19.20 -26.60
CA GLU A 586 20.29 -19.95 -26.41
C GLU A 586 21.32 -19.08 -25.70
N ILE A 587 21.89 -19.63 -24.63
CA ILE A 587 22.85 -18.96 -23.75
C ILE A 587 24.07 -19.85 -23.67
N VAL A 588 25.22 -19.31 -24.06
CA VAL A 588 26.50 -20.02 -23.97
C VAL A 588 27.32 -19.41 -22.84
N ILE A 589 27.79 -20.26 -21.93
CA ILE A 589 28.65 -19.91 -20.79
C ILE A 589 29.95 -20.71 -20.87
N ASP A 590 31.05 -20.12 -20.42
CA ASP A 590 32.34 -20.81 -20.32
C ASP A 590 32.56 -21.30 -18.87
N THR A 591 32.50 -22.61 -18.68
CA THR A 591 32.79 -23.26 -17.38
C THR A 591 34.22 -23.78 -17.28
N GLY A 592 35.05 -23.63 -18.33
CA GLY A 592 36.40 -24.18 -18.40
C GLY A 592 37.36 -23.60 -17.35
N SER A 593 37.13 -22.35 -16.95
CA SER A 593 37.91 -21.66 -15.91
C SER A 593 37.51 -22.04 -14.48
N LEU A 594 36.34 -22.68 -14.29
CA LEU A 594 35.81 -23.06 -12.98
C LEU A 594 36.52 -24.29 -12.42
N ARG A 595 36.70 -24.33 -11.09
CA ARG A 595 37.45 -25.39 -10.40
C ARG A 595 36.57 -26.17 -9.42
N GLY A 596 36.73 -27.49 -9.45
CA GLY A 596 36.24 -28.40 -8.40
C GLY A 596 34.74 -28.21 -8.11
N PRO A 597 34.35 -27.94 -6.86
CA PRO A 597 32.94 -27.86 -6.44
C PRO A 597 32.09 -26.86 -7.25
N ILE A 598 32.65 -25.69 -7.60
CA ILE A 598 31.89 -24.63 -8.30
C ILE A 598 31.48 -25.11 -9.69
N ARG A 599 32.39 -25.77 -10.41
CA ARG A 599 32.07 -26.33 -11.72
C ARG A 599 30.99 -27.40 -11.61
N SER A 600 31.08 -28.27 -10.60
CA SER A 600 30.07 -29.30 -10.36
C SER A 600 28.69 -28.74 -10.03
N GLU A 601 28.60 -27.55 -9.42
CA GLU A 601 27.32 -26.88 -9.16
C GLU A 601 26.68 -26.34 -10.43
N TRP A 602 27.48 -25.69 -11.31
CA TRP A 602 27.00 -25.23 -12.60
C TRP A 602 26.64 -26.39 -13.55
N ASP A 603 27.43 -27.46 -13.54
CA ASP A 603 27.16 -28.68 -14.30
C ASP A 603 25.93 -29.45 -13.75
N ALA A 604 25.44 -29.09 -12.55
CA ALA A 604 24.27 -29.71 -11.91
C ALA A 604 22.95 -28.99 -12.20
N LEU A 605 22.94 -27.92 -13.00
CA LEU A 605 21.73 -27.25 -13.47
C LEU A 605 20.83 -28.22 -14.27
N LYS A 606 19.51 -28.11 -14.08
CA LYS A 606 18.52 -29.04 -14.63
C LYS A 606 17.38 -28.32 -15.33
N GLU A 607 16.57 -29.10 -16.04
CA GLU A 607 15.28 -28.63 -16.55
C GLU A 607 14.45 -28.05 -15.39
N HIS A 608 13.78 -26.93 -15.65
CA HIS A 608 12.98 -26.14 -14.71
C HIS A 608 13.76 -25.33 -13.66
N ASP A 609 15.10 -25.41 -13.63
CA ASP A 609 15.88 -24.49 -12.80
C ASP A 609 15.73 -23.06 -13.33
N VAL A 610 15.61 -22.11 -12.40
CA VAL A 610 15.45 -20.69 -12.72
C VAL A 610 16.81 -20.00 -12.68
N ILE A 611 17.12 -19.25 -13.75
CA ILE A 611 18.32 -18.40 -13.84
C ILE A 611 17.90 -16.95 -14.07
N PHE A 612 18.75 -16.01 -13.64
CA PHE A 612 18.57 -14.59 -13.89
C PHE A 612 19.64 -14.04 -14.82
N LEU A 613 19.20 -13.35 -15.87
CA LEU A 613 20.05 -12.66 -16.83
C LEU A 613 20.18 -11.21 -16.40
N MET A 614 21.43 -10.76 -16.24
CA MET A 614 21.78 -9.41 -15.84
C MET A 614 22.49 -8.69 -16.99
N ALA A 615 21.93 -7.57 -17.43
CA ALA A 615 22.59 -6.68 -18.38
C ALA A 615 23.45 -5.67 -17.62
N MET A 616 24.76 -5.67 -17.86
CA MET A 616 25.73 -4.84 -17.15
C MET A 616 26.38 -3.82 -18.10
N GLN A 617 26.63 -2.61 -17.59
CA GLN A 617 27.43 -1.55 -18.21
C GLN A 617 28.42 -0.98 -17.20
N PRO A 618 29.54 -0.37 -17.61
CA PRO A 618 30.47 0.24 -16.68
C PRO A 618 29.75 1.24 -15.78
N PRO A 619 30.03 1.27 -14.46
CA PRO A 619 29.53 2.31 -13.57
C PRO A 619 29.87 3.70 -14.10
N GLU A 620 28.97 4.65 -13.87
CA GLU A 620 29.16 6.03 -14.30
C GLU A 620 30.33 6.67 -13.58
N GLU A 621 31.21 7.31 -14.36
CA GLU A 621 32.40 7.95 -13.82
C GLU A 621 32.02 9.11 -12.87
N GLY A 622 32.55 9.08 -11.65
CA GLY A 622 32.26 10.08 -10.62
C GLY A 622 30.99 9.83 -9.80
N TYR A 623 30.16 8.84 -10.15
CA TYR A 623 29.03 8.46 -9.32
C TYR A 623 29.49 7.66 -8.08
N PRO A 624 28.99 7.96 -6.86
CA PRO A 624 29.40 7.22 -5.66
C PRO A 624 29.02 5.74 -5.74
N THR A 625 29.98 4.84 -5.50
CA THR A 625 29.69 3.41 -5.40
C THR A 625 28.80 3.14 -4.17
N PRO A 626 27.59 2.59 -4.34
CA PRO A 626 26.68 2.36 -3.22
C PRO A 626 27.22 1.27 -2.29
N SER A 627 26.88 1.37 -1.01
CA SER A 627 27.17 0.32 -0.02
C SER A 627 26.13 -0.79 -0.14
N LEU A 628 26.48 -1.90 -0.78
CA LEU A 628 25.61 -3.05 -1.02
C LEU A 628 25.39 -3.95 0.21
N LYS A 629 25.42 -3.39 1.43
CA LYS A 629 25.17 -4.19 2.63
C LYS A 629 23.70 -4.55 2.73
N GLU A 630 23.42 -5.70 3.33
CA GLU A 630 22.06 -6.11 3.67
C GLU A 630 21.38 -5.00 4.50
N GLY A 631 20.14 -4.68 4.16
CA GLY A 631 19.39 -3.59 4.80
C GLY A 631 19.74 -2.18 4.32
N ALA A 632 20.61 -2.00 3.32
CA ALA A 632 20.85 -0.69 2.73
C ALA A 632 19.64 -0.23 1.90
N ASN A 633 19.22 1.02 2.09
CA ASN A 633 18.21 1.64 1.23
C ASN A 633 18.86 1.99 -0.12
N LEU A 634 18.60 1.15 -1.12
CA LEU A 634 19.22 1.22 -2.44
C LEU A 634 18.15 1.58 -3.48
N THR A 635 18.31 2.72 -4.13
CA THR A 635 17.43 3.09 -5.24
C THR A 635 17.89 2.43 -6.54
N GLN A 636 16.97 2.23 -7.47
CA GLN A 636 17.28 1.77 -8.84
C GLN A 636 18.35 2.64 -9.51
N GLU A 637 18.31 3.96 -9.28
CA GLU A 637 19.32 4.87 -9.82
C GLU A 637 20.73 4.58 -9.25
N MET A 638 20.84 4.36 -7.94
CA MET A 638 22.13 4.04 -7.29
C MET A 638 22.73 2.75 -7.83
N ILE A 639 21.89 1.74 -8.06
CA ILE A 639 22.31 0.46 -8.62
C ILE A 639 22.69 0.60 -10.10
N THR A 640 21.89 1.31 -10.88
CA THR A 640 22.13 1.49 -12.32
C THR A 640 23.40 2.29 -12.58
N ARG A 641 23.56 3.45 -11.91
CA ARG A 641 24.70 4.36 -12.13
C ARG A 641 25.95 3.92 -11.35
N GLY A 642 25.78 3.41 -10.13
CA GLY A 642 26.89 3.07 -9.25
C GLY A 642 27.41 1.64 -9.38
N CYS A 643 26.58 0.68 -9.79
CA CYS A 643 26.98 -0.72 -10.03
C CYS A 643 26.91 -1.13 -11.49
N GLY A 644 26.19 -0.38 -12.33
CA GLY A 644 26.11 -0.66 -13.76
C GLY A 644 25.04 -1.67 -14.18
N LEU A 645 24.18 -2.13 -13.26
CA LEU A 645 23.12 -3.09 -13.57
C LEU A 645 21.95 -2.37 -14.25
N GLN A 646 21.71 -2.68 -15.53
CA GLN A 646 20.69 -2.03 -16.36
C GLN A 646 19.37 -2.79 -16.39
N CYS A 647 19.42 -4.11 -16.56
CA CYS A 647 18.23 -4.94 -16.71
C CYS A 647 18.39 -6.30 -16.05
N VAL A 648 17.28 -6.83 -15.54
CA VAL A 648 17.18 -8.16 -14.92
C VAL A 648 16.02 -8.94 -15.53
N ARG A 649 16.27 -10.12 -16.07
CA ARG A 649 15.22 -10.99 -16.63
C ARG A 649 15.39 -12.42 -16.12
N GLY A 650 14.34 -12.99 -15.52
CA GLY A 650 14.31 -14.41 -15.18
C GLY A 650 14.07 -15.29 -16.42
N ALA A 651 14.70 -16.46 -16.44
CA ALA A 651 14.51 -17.49 -17.44
C ALA A 651 14.48 -18.87 -16.78
N GLU A 652 13.79 -19.81 -17.41
CA GLU A 652 13.72 -21.20 -16.99
C GLU A 652 14.59 -22.05 -17.92
N VAL A 653 15.44 -22.90 -17.35
CA VAL A 653 16.30 -23.81 -18.11
C VAL A 653 15.43 -24.89 -18.74
N VAL A 654 15.44 -24.96 -20.08
CA VAL A 654 14.71 -25.99 -20.85
C VAL A 654 15.60 -27.18 -21.15
N GLU A 655 16.83 -26.91 -21.61
CA GLU A 655 17.83 -27.94 -21.93
C GLU A 655 19.23 -27.38 -21.72
N ILE A 656 20.19 -28.25 -21.41
CA ILE A 656 21.62 -27.93 -21.39
C ILE A 656 22.32 -28.88 -22.34
N ARG A 657 23.23 -28.33 -23.14
CA ARG A 657 24.02 -29.07 -24.12
C ARG A 657 25.49 -28.81 -23.89
N ASP A 658 26.31 -29.82 -24.13
CA ASP A 658 27.77 -29.67 -24.16
C ASP A 658 28.24 -29.01 -25.47
N GLU A 659 29.56 -28.79 -25.57
CA GLU A 659 30.23 -28.21 -26.75
C GLU A 659 30.03 -29.02 -28.04
N GLU A 660 29.68 -30.31 -27.93
CA GLU A 660 29.36 -31.18 -29.07
C GLU A 660 27.84 -31.20 -29.39
N GLY A 661 27.05 -30.40 -28.68
CA GLY A 661 25.59 -30.32 -28.81
C GLY A 661 24.85 -31.50 -28.18
N ARG A 662 25.51 -32.32 -27.36
CA ARG A 662 24.90 -33.46 -26.67
C ARG A 662 24.15 -32.94 -25.44
N LEU A 663 22.93 -33.42 -25.28
CA LEU A 663 22.08 -33.04 -24.16
C LEU A 663 22.66 -33.61 -22.85
N MET A 664 22.91 -32.75 -21.86
CA MET A 664 23.45 -33.13 -20.55
C MET A 664 22.34 -33.53 -19.56
N ASN A 665 21.08 -33.13 -19.83
CA ASN A 665 19.99 -33.12 -18.85
C ASN A 665 18.90 -34.20 -19.05
N ASP A 666 19.14 -35.25 -19.83
CA ASP A 666 18.05 -36.16 -20.25
C ASP A 666 17.66 -37.17 -19.15
N PHE A 667 16.56 -36.90 -18.43
CA PHE A 667 15.90 -37.88 -17.56
C PHE A 667 14.75 -38.64 -18.25
N THR A 668 14.49 -38.46 -19.55
CA THR A 668 13.55 -39.33 -20.29
C THR A 668 14.08 -40.75 -20.49
N GLY A 669 15.32 -41.02 -20.06
CA GLY A 669 15.97 -42.33 -20.17
C GLY A 669 16.41 -42.67 -21.60
N LYS A 670 16.55 -41.69 -22.50
CA LYS A 670 16.90 -41.91 -23.91
C LYS A 670 18.37 -41.70 -24.26
N LEU A 671 19.23 -41.33 -23.31
CA LEU A 671 20.68 -41.44 -23.50
C LEU A 671 21.13 -42.88 -23.22
N SER A 672 21.44 -43.61 -24.28
CA SER A 672 22.27 -44.83 -24.17
C SER A 672 23.65 -44.44 -23.63
N PRO A 673 24.22 -45.21 -22.68
CA PRO A 673 25.59 -44.99 -22.26
C PRO A 673 26.51 -45.21 -23.46
N VAL A 674 27.28 -44.18 -23.83
CA VAL A 674 28.37 -44.33 -24.80
C VAL A 674 29.37 -45.34 -24.22
N PRO A 675 29.87 -46.32 -25.00
CA PRO A 675 30.87 -47.26 -24.52
C PRO A 675 32.17 -46.53 -24.18
N LEU A 676 32.76 -46.90 -23.03
CA LEU A 676 34.09 -46.49 -22.56
C LEU A 676 35.18 -46.58 -23.63
#